data_AF-A0A936MKN5-F1
#
_entry.id   AF-A0A936MKN5-F1
#
_cell.length_a   1.000
_cell.length_b   1.000
_cell.length_c   1.000
_cell.angle_alpha   90.00
_cell.angle_beta   90.00
_cell.angle_gamma   90.00
#
_symmetry.space_group_name_H-M   'P 1'
#
loop_
_entity.id
_entity.type
_entity.pdbx_description
1 polymer ?
#
loop_
_entity_poly.entity_id
_entity_poly.type
_entity_poly.pdbx_seq_one_letter_code
_entity_poly.pdbx_strand_id
1 'polypeptide(L)'
;MSATNYPLDTGATSAKATAPASSRAKVQRLRHFSRLRKSFSWAVLLAPPVLVLAVDVAIRGSRLIDLRGKYIGSYLGALVESTLLWGLLLFASAARRGLLRWIAAVLFVALATITVGCQIYFQRVYSTYVNLDALLFATTFSESLFGHLRADGLNLLTAVGPPLVCAIALVWIARLVVRPKRTAKSRFAQFLAPFAILAGLTIPCSYRTVQASTPDVIYLHAMGGVVKQITGITPPAHVRPGLRTPPALAAVVPQSSGAKVDRPNVLFIITESVRADAHCSAPVADCAISPATNAAVPHRMPLLQMRSNASTTAISLAVLWSGLPPTASRHDLHASPLLFDYAHAAGYDTAYWTSHHMMFANSRLYVQDLPTSHQTGATDLDPLADMDLGARDDLLTERIRQDFASMREPFFAVAHYGNTHIPYLVDKADAPFQPAADSKAPEDNEAYRNYFLNAVHLQDKTIGDMIRFVRSQSFGARTIIIFTSDHGEAFREHGQLGHTSSILEEEIHVPGWIDAPEGTLTDSERKALESHRSSLVFHVDIAPTILDMLGLEDEPSFADHYAPMVGRSLLRPIERTEPIALTNCAGVWGCAFRNWGMMSGSRKLEAREWDTAWHCYDVLDDPREQNDLGPRACGDLASRAEALHGGLPGFAR
;
A
#
# COMPACT_ATOMS: atom_id res chain seq x y z
N MET A 1 10.71 69.60 71.98
CA MET A 1 11.49 70.61 72.73
C MET A 1 12.80 70.82 71.99
N SER A 2 13.09 72.09 71.64
CA SER A 2 14.40 72.79 71.43
C SER A 2 15.63 72.03 70.93
N ALA A 3 16.57 72.59 70.17
CA ALA A 3 16.73 73.82 69.40
C ALA A 3 18.11 73.70 68.71
N THR A 4 18.27 74.50 67.66
CA THR A 4 19.41 74.74 66.76
C THR A 4 20.73 75.18 67.41
N ASN A 5 21.89 74.89 66.78
CA ASN A 5 22.78 75.87 66.10
C ASN A 5 24.23 75.37 65.79
N TYR A 6 24.58 75.34 64.47
CA TYR A 6 25.79 75.82 63.73
C TYR A 6 27.24 75.42 64.13
N PRO A 7 28.31 75.66 63.30
CA PRO A 7 28.43 75.87 61.83
C PRO A 7 29.71 75.27 61.10
N LEU A 8 29.73 75.39 59.75
CA LEU A 8 30.83 75.69 58.77
C LEU A 8 31.99 74.72 58.41
N ASP A 9 31.96 74.29 57.14
CA ASP A 9 32.95 74.38 56.02
C ASP A 9 34.46 74.08 56.19
N THR A 10 35.03 73.24 55.30
CA THR A 10 36.10 73.57 54.32
C THR A 10 36.60 72.31 53.58
N GLY A 11 36.97 72.50 52.31
CA GLY A 11 37.09 71.45 51.30
C GLY A 11 38.33 70.55 51.31
N ALA A 12 38.17 69.39 50.68
CA ALA A 12 39.14 68.73 49.77
C ALA A 12 38.67 67.29 49.49
N THR A 13 38.26 66.98 48.26
CA THR A 13 38.36 65.61 47.68
C THR A 13 38.31 65.73 46.15
N SER A 14 39.44 65.53 45.46
CA SER A 14 39.97 64.23 45.02
C SER A 14 39.57 63.90 43.56
N ALA A 15 40.56 64.11 42.69
CA ALA A 15 40.76 63.64 41.32
C ALA A 15 39.66 62.79 40.64
N LYS A 16 39.08 63.32 39.56
CA LYS A 16 38.55 62.51 38.45
C LYS A 16 39.72 61.84 37.72
N ALA A 17 40.00 60.59 38.07
CA ALA A 17 40.93 59.75 37.32
C ALA A 17 40.40 59.52 35.89
N THR A 18 41.09 60.11 34.92
CA THR A 18 40.93 59.79 33.50
C THR A 18 41.56 58.42 33.23
N ALA A 19 40.74 57.43 32.85
CA ALA A 19 41.23 56.08 32.55
C ALA A 19 42.21 56.12 31.35
N PRO A 20 43.37 55.44 31.40
CA PRO A 20 44.43 55.54 30.40
C PRO A 20 43.96 55.00 29.03
N ALA A 21 44.52 55.51 27.93
CA ALA A 21 44.14 55.16 26.55
C ALA A 21 44.14 53.64 26.24
N SER A 22 44.94 52.85 26.97
CA SER A 22 44.97 51.39 26.89
C SER A 22 43.65 50.71 27.33
N SER A 23 42.92 51.33 28.26
CA SER A 23 41.61 50.85 28.73
C SER A 23 40.52 51.01 27.67
N ARG A 24 40.52 52.12 26.91
CA ARG A 24 39.58 52.36 25.80
C ARG A 24 39.82 51.38 24.65
N ALA A 25 41.08 51.11 24.29
CA ALA A 25 41.42 50.13 23.27
C ALA A 25 41.00 48.69 23.67
N LYS A 26 41.18 48.32 24.95
CA LYS A 26 40.71 47.03 25.49
C LYS A 26 39.19 46.91 25.48
N VAL A 27 38.47 47.97 25.83
CA VAL A 27 36.99 48.03 25.78
C VAL A 27 36.47 47.98 24.34
N GLN A 28 37.13 48.65 23.39
CA GLN A 28 36.79 48.58 21.97
C GLN A 28 37.02 47.18 21.38
N ARG A 29 38.15 46.53 21.69
CA ARG A 29 38.40 45.12 21.32
C ARG A 29 37.33 44.20 21.91
N LEU A 30 36.99 44.33 23.19
CA LEU A 30 35.93 43.52 23.83
C LEU A 30 34.54 43.76 23.20
N ARG A 31 34.22 45.01 22.81
CA ARG A 31 32.99 45.34 22.07
C ARG A 31 32.98 44.73 20.67
N HIS A 32 34.11 44.73 19.96
CA HIS A 32 34.27 44.09 18.67
C HIS A 32 34.11 42.56 18.77
N PHE A 33 34.77 41.91 19.72
CA PHE A 33 34.59 40.48 19.99
C PHE A 33 33.16 40.12 20.41
N SER A 34 32.49 40.99 21.17
CA SER A 34 31.08 40.81 21.55
C SER A 34 30.13 40.90 20.35
N ARG A 35 30.38 41.84 19.42
CA ARG A 35 29.62 41.98 18.16
C ARG A 35 29.86 40.78 17.24
N LEU A 36 31.11 40.39 17.02
CA LEU A 36 31.49 39.20 16.23
C LEU A 36 30.84 37.93 16.79
N ARG A 37 30.91 37.75 18.12
CA ARG A 37 30.25 36.63 18.80
C ARG A 37 28.74 36.66 18.59
N LYS A 38 28.09 37.82 18.66
CA LYS A 38 26.63 37.94 18.47
C LYS A 38 26.22 37.57 17.04
N SER A 39 26.97 38.02 16.04
CA SER A 39 26.74 37.64 14.64
C SER A 39 26.97 36.14 14.44
N PHE A 40 28.04 35.59 15.03
CA PHE A 40 28.33 34.16 14.96
C PHE A 40 27.27 33.30 15.68
N SER A 41 26.70 33.80 16.79
CA SER A 41 25.57 33.13 17.47
C SER A 41 24.35 32.97 16.57
N TRP A 42 24.01 34.00 15.78
CA TRP A 42 22.88 33.91 14.84
C TRP A 42 23.17 32.94 13.71
N ALA A 43 24.39 32.94 13.16
CA ALA A 43 24.80 31.97 12.15
C ALA A 43 24.69 30.53 12.68
N VAL A 44 25.11 30.27 13.91
CA VAL A 44 25.01 28.94 14.53
C VAL A 44 23.54 28.52 14.74
N LEU A 45 22.66 29.45 15.14
CA LEU A 45 21.24 29.15 15.34
C LEU A 45 20.46 28.93 14.04
N LEU A 46 20.91 29.53 12.93
CA LEU A 46 20.34 29.35 11.59
C LEU A 46 20.99 28.20 10.81
N ALA A 47 22.11 27.65 11.28
CA ALA A 47 22.79 26.55 10.61
C ALA A 47 21.89 25.31 10.40
N PRO A 48 21.07 24.86 11.37
CA PRO A 48 20.23 23.68 11.16
C PRO A 48 19.23 23.79 9.99
N PRO A 49 18.34 24.79 9.89
CA PRO A 49 17.41 24.89 8.76
C PRO A 49 18.13 25.12 7.42
N VAL A 50 19.30 25.78 7.43
CA VAL A 50 20.14 25.90 6.23
C VAL A 50 20.68 24.55 5.78
N LEU A 51 21.10 23.68 6.70
CA LEU A 51 21.54 22.33 6.37
C LEU A 51 20.39 21.47 5.86
N VAL A 52 19.21 21.58 6.48
CA VAL A 52 17.98 20.91 6.00
C VAL A 52 17.66 21.34 4.57
N LEU A 53 17.67 22.64 4.30
CA LEU A 53 17.45 23.17 2.95
C LEU A 53 18.52 22.71 1.96
N ALA A 54 19.79 22.68 2.37
CA ALA A 54 20.88 22.21 1.51
C ALA A 54 20.73 20.73 1.15
N VAL A 55 20.36 19.89 2.12
CA VAL A 55 20.03 18.47 1.88
C VAL A 55 18.84 18.36 0.93
N ASP A 56 17.79 19.15 1.16
CA ASP A 56 16.59 19.12 0.32
C ASP A 56 16.87 19.58 -1.11
N VAL A 57 17.66 20.63 -1.31
CA VAL A 57 18.08 21.09 -2.64
C VAL A 57 18.98 20.06 -3.33
N ALA A 58 19.89 19.42 -2.58
CA ALA A 58 20.75 18.37 -3.13
C ALA A 58 19.95 17.15 -3.59
N ILE A 59 18.82 16.87 -2.94
CA ILE A 59 17.97 15.72 -3.23
C ILE A 59 16.87 16.04 -4.26
N ARG A 60 16.13 17.14 -4.06
CA ARG A 60 14.91 17.50 -4.78
C ARG A 60 15.01 18.86 -5.51
N GLY A 61 16.20 19.42 -5.69
CA GLY A 61 16.38 20.77 -6.25
C GLY A 61 15.61 21.01 -7.56
N SER A 62 15.56 20.02 -8.46
CA SER A 62 14.78 20.07 -9.70
C SER A 62 13.27 20.08 -9.47
N ARG A 63 12.74 19.43 -8.42
CA ARG A 63 11.30 19.48 -8.09
C ARG A 63 10.91 20.77 -7.38
N LEU A 64 11.84 21.35 -6.60
CA LEU A 64 11.58 22.60 -5.87
C LEU A 64 11.42 23.80 -6.81
N ILE A 65 12.13 23.83 -7.94
CA ILE A 65 12.00 24.87 -8.95
C ILE A 65 10.65 24.82 -9.70
N ASP A 66 9.93 23.70 -9.63
CA ASP A 66 8.64 23.51 -10.29
C ASP A 66 7.44 23.86 -9.40
N LEU A 67 7.67 24.19 -8.12
CA LEU A 67 6.59 24.63 -7.23
C LEU A 67 5.95 25.92 -7.74
N ARG A 68 4.61 25.97 -7.72
CA ARG A 68 3.82 27.14 -8.15
C ARG A 68 2.74 27.50 -7.12
N GLY A 69 2.32 28.76 -7.10
CA GLY A 69 1.18 29.24 -6.32
C GLY A 69 1.25 28.89 -4.83
N LYS A 70 0.18 28.26 -4.32
CA LYS A 70 0.04 27.88 -2.91
C LYS A 70 1.16 26.97 -2.38
N TYR A 71 1.80 26.20 -3.25
CA TYR A 71 2.87 25.26 -2.85
C TYR A 71 4.18 25.96 -2.49
N ILE A 72 4.49 27.11 -3.12
CA ILE A 72 5.60 27.97 -2.70
C ILE A 72 5.32 28.50 -1.28
N GLY A 73 4.11 28.99 -1.04
CA GLY A 73 3.69 29.47 0.27
C GLY A 73 3.80 28.38 1.35
N SER A 74 3.42 27.15 1.03
CA SER A 74 3.58 25.99 1.91
C SER A 74 5.05 25.73 2.26
N TYR A 75 5.91 25.73 1.25
CA TYR A 75 7.33 25.44 1.45
C TYR A 75 8.01 26.53 2.29
N LEU A 76 7.66 27.81 2.06
CA LEU A 76 8.11 28.92 2.89
C LEU A 76 7.60 28.79 4.34
N GLY A 77 6.35 28.37 4.52
CA GLY A 77 5.79 28.06 5.84
C GLY A 77 6.57 26.96 6.56
N ALA A 78 6.88 25.86 5.87
CA ALA A 78 7.70 24.78 6.40
C ALA A 78 9.12 25.25 6.77
N LEU A 79 9.73 26.13 5.98
CA LEU A 79 11.04 26.70 6.31
C LEU A 79 11.00 27.56 7.59
N VAL A 80 9.93 28.32 7.80
CA VAL A 80 9.72 29.08 9.06
C VAL A 80 9.58 28.12 10.23
N GLU A 81 8.78 27.07 10.08
CA GLU A 81 8.56 26.04 11.10
C GLU A 81 9.85 25.32 11.47
N SER A 82 10.61 24.84 10.48
CA SER A 82 11.94 24.25 10.63
C SER A 82 12.89 25.20 11.38
N THR A 83 12.90 26.48 10.98
CA THR A 83 13.76 27.49 11.62
C THR A 83 13.41 27.71 13.09
N LEU A 84 12.12 27.79 13.41
CA LEU A 84 11.66 27.96 14.80
C LEU A 84 11.99 26.72 15.64
N LEU A 85 11.70 25.52 15.14
CA LEU A 85 11.96 24.26 15.82
C LEU A 85 13.44 24.11 16.18
N TRP A 86 14.31 24.11 15.17
CA TRP A 86 15.73 23.86 15.39
C TRP A 86 16.41 25.01 16.11
N GLY A 87 16.05 26.25 15.80
CA GLY A 87 16.59 27.44 16.44
C GLY A 87 16.29 27.47 17.94
N LEU A 88 15.05 27.16 18.35
CA LEU A 88 14.66 27.14 19.77
C LEU A 88 15.31 25.97 20.53
N LEU A 89 15.36 24.77 19.93
CA LEU A 89 16.01 23.61 20.54
C LEU A 89 17.52 23.82 20.71
N LEU A 90 18.20 24.35 19.69
CA LEU A 90 19.63 24.63 19.75
C LEU A 90 19.95 25.80 20.70
N PHE A 91 19.09 26.82 20.76
CA PHE A 91 19.20 27.89 21.74
C PHE A 91 19.05 27.37 23.18
N ALA A 92 18.09 26.47 23.42
CA ALA A 92 17.87 25.87 24.73
C ALA A 92 19.03 24.94 25.14
N SER A 93 19.57 24.15 24.21
CA SER A 93 20.71 23.23 24.46
C SER A 93 22.01 23.97 24.80
N ALA A 94 22.15 25.22 24.33
CA ALA A 94 23.29 26.10 24.59
C ALA A 94 23.27 26.78 25.97
N ALA A 95 22.23 26.58 26.78
CA ALA A 95 22.13 27.15 28.13
C ALA A 95 23.29 26.69 29.05
N ARG A 96 23.72 27.55 29.97
CA ARG A 96 24.91 27.29 30.81
C ARG A 96 24.70 26.24 31.91
N ARG A 97 23.48 26.15 32.48
CA ARG A 97 23.12 25.27 33.61
C ARG A 97 21.63 24.94 33.54
N GLY A 98 21.22 23.87 34.22
CA GLY A 98 19.82 23.41 34.32
C GLY A 98 19.55 22.15 33.49
N LEU A 99 18.56 21.35 33.92
CA LEU A 99 18.20 20.07 33.29
C LEU A 99 17.69 20.25 31.86
N LEU A 100 16.93 21.32 31.59
CA LEU A 100 16.34 21.62 30.28
C LEU A 100 17.37 21.71 29.15
N ARG A 101 18.63 22.11 29.45
CA ARG A 101 19.69 22.17 28.43
C ARG A 101 20.07 20.78 27.91
N TRP A 102 19.99 19.77 28.77
CA TRP A 102 20.34 18.40 28.43
C TRP A 102 19.18 17.75 27.71
N ILE A 103 17.95 17.95 28.19
CA ILE A 103 16.74 17.52 27.48
C ILE A 103 16.71 18.11 26.07
N ALA A 104 16.89 19.42 25.92
CA ALA A 104 16.92 20.06 24.61
C ALA A 104 18.08 19.59 23.72
N ALA A 105 19.26 19.29 24.30
CA ALA A 105 20.38 18.72 23.54
C ALA A 105 20.06 17.32 23.02
N VAL A 106 19.49 16.45 23.87
CA VAL A 106 19.09 15.10 23.49
C VAL A 106 17.99 15.14 22.43
N LEU A 107 16.94 15.95 22.63
CA LEU A 107 15.87 16.11 21.67
C LEU A 107 16.38 16.68 20.34
N PHE A 108 17.25 17.69 20.36
CA PHE A 108 17.84 18.24 19.15
C PHE A 108 18.62 17.18 18.37
N VAL A 109 19.50 16.43 19.05
CA VAL A 109 20.31 15.40 18.38
C VAL A 109 19.44 14.25 17.89
N ALA A 110 18.55 13.72 18.72
CA ALA A 110 17.67 12.61 18.36
C ALA A 110 16.75 12.98 17.20
N LEU A 111 16.03 14.11 17.29
CA LEU A 111 15.13 14.54 16.24
C LEU A 111 15.90 14.85 14.96
N ALA A 112 17.02 15.58 14.99
CA ALA A 112 17.75 15.90 13.76
C ALA A 112 18.30 14.63 13.08
N THR A 113 18.73 13.66 13.88
CA THR A 113 19.21 12.37 13.37
C THR A 113 18.08 11.59 12.70
N ILE A 114 16.92 11.52 13.34
CA ILE A 114 15.77 10.76 12.84
C ILE A 114 15.12 11.49 11.65
N THR A 115 14.71 12.75 11.82
CA THR A 115 13.92 13.46 10.80
C THR A 115 14.71 13.75 9.53
N VAL A 116 16.03 13.97 9.61
CA VAL A 116 16.86 14.18 8.41
C VAL A 116 17.45 12.86 7.91
N GLY A 117 17.95 12.01 8.81
CA GLY A 117 18.56 10.74 8.45
C GLY A 117 17.56 9.75 7.84
N CYS A 118 16.36 9.62 8.39
CA CYS A 118 15.31 8.80 7.78
C CYS A 118 14.90 9.33 6.40
N GLN A 119 14.86 10.65 6.20
CA GLN A 119 14.51 11.21 4.89
C GLN A 119 15.61 10.99 3.84
N ILE A 120 16.88 11.12 4.22
CA ILE A 120 18.01 10.78 3.33
C ILE A 120 17.94 9.29 2.97
N TYR A 121 17.72 8.43 3.96
CA TYR A 121 17.61 7.00 3.76
C TYR A 121 16.46 6.64 2.82
N PHE A 122 15.24 7.07 3.16
CA PHE A 122 14.03 6.71 2.43
C PHE A 122 14.05 7.23 1.00
N GLN A 123 14.62 8.41 0.79
CA GLN A 123 14.80 8.91 -0.57
C GLN A 123 15.81 8.08 -1.37
N ARG A 124 16.91 7.62 -0.77
CA ARG A 124 17.90 6.79 -1.48
C ARG A 124 17.31 5.46 -1.91
N VAL A 125 16.44 4.88 -1.09
CA VAL A 125 15.84 3.56 -1.35
C VAL A 125 14.60 3.69 -2.23
N TYR A 126 13.70 4.61 -1.91
CA TYR A 126 12.35 4.68 -2.49
C TYR A 126 12.11 5.92 -3.36
N SER A 127 13.11 6.80 -3.53
CA SER A 127 12.98 8.06 -4.29
C SER A 127 11.84 8.98 -3.82
N THR A 128 11.40 8.80 -2.56
CA THR A 128 10.39 9.62 -1.90
C THR A 128 10.78 9.88 -0.45
N TYR A 129 10.23 10.95 0.12
CA TYR A 129 10.30 11.17 1.56
C TYR A 129 9.25 10.35 2.31
N VAL A 130 9.59 10.02 3.55
CA VAL A 130 8.69 9.49 4.56
C VAL A 130 7.63 10.54 4.84
N ASN A 131 6.52 10.47 4.10
CA ASN A 131 5.33 11.27 4.31
C ASN A 131 4.29 10.45 5.09
N LEU A 132 3.10 11.03 5.30
CA LEU A 132 2.04 10.33 6.01
C LEU A 132 1.70 9.00 5.33
N ASP A 133 1.64 8.96 4.00
CA ASP A 133 1.31 7.75 3.24
C ASP A 133 2.31 6.63 3.49
N ALA A 134 3.62 6.93 3.39
CA ALA A 134 4.70 5.99 3.66
C ALA A 134 4.64 5.41 5.10
N LEU A 135 4.35 6.24 6.10
CA LEU A 135 4.23 5.79 7.49
C LEU A 135 2.93 5.02 7.74
N LEU A 136 1.87 5.32 7.01
CA LEU A 136 0.62 4.59 7.10
C LEU A 136 0.72 3.21 6.45
N PHE A 137 1.51 3.02 5.39
CA PHE A 137 1.89 1.69 4.89
C PHE A 137 2.55 0.82 5.97
N ALA A 138 3.39 1.41 6.82
CA ALA A 138 4.01 0.74 7.97
C ALA A 138 3.07 0.59 9.19
N THR A 139 2.02 -0.24 9.10
CA THR A 139 1.07 -0.48 10.22
C THR A 139 1.68 -1.18 11.44
N THR A 140 2.92 -1.65 11.36
CA THR A 140 3.72 -2.09 12.50
C THR A 140 5.08 -1.39 12.48
N PHE A 141 5.10 -0.09 12.84
CA PHE A 141 6.33 0.73 12.86
C PHE A 141 7.53 0.02 13.52
N SER A 142 7.31 -0.69 14.63
CA SER A 142 8.38 -1.43 15.32
C SER A 142 8.91 -2.62 14.52
N GLU A 143 8.02 -3.43 13.93
CA GLU A 143 8.43 -4.60 13.14
C GLU A 143 9.07 -4.17 11.82
N SER A 144 8.49 -3.17 11.16
CA SER A 144 9.07 -2.54 9.99
C SER A 144 10.47 -1.99 10.31
N LEU A 145 10.65 -1.25 11.41
CA LEU A 145 11.96 -0.71 11.79
C LEU A 145 13.00 -1.81 12.08
N PHE A 146 12.65 -2.85 12.84
CA PHE A 146 13.58 -3.93 13.16
C PHE A 146 13.86 -4.86 11.98
N GLY A 147 12.85 -5.14 11.15
CA GLY A 147 12.99 -5.87 9.89
C GLY A 147 13.92 -5.13 8.94
N HIS A 148 13.74 -3.82 8.79
CA HIS A 148 14.59 -3.00 7.93
C HIS A 148 16.01 -2.81 8.48
N LEU A 149 16.18 -2.70 9.80
CA LEU A 149 17.50 -2.71 10.42
C LEU A 149 18.26 -4.01 10.16
N ARG A 150 17.55 -5.14 10.04
CA ARG A 150 18.16 -6.44 9.69
C ARG A 150 18.43 -6.55 8.19
N ALA A 151 17.50 -6.11 7.35
CA ALA A 151 17.61 -6.21 5.90
C ALA A 151 18.62 -5.21 5.30
N ASP A 152 18.65 -3.98 5.81
CA ASP A 152 19.39 -2.87 5.20
C ASP A 152 20.04 -1.90 6.23
N GLY A 153 20.40 -2.44 7.40
CA GLY A 153 20.92 -1.66 8.52
C GLY A 153 22.16 -0.82 8.20
N LEU A 154 23.02 -1.26 7.27
CA LEU A 154 24.23 -0.53 6.90
C LEU A 154 23.91 0.76 6.13
N ASN A 155 23.00 0.70 5.15
CA ASN A 155 22.58 1.90 4.41
C ASN A 155 21.83 2.86 5.31
N LEU A 156 21.00 2.35 6.24
CA LEU A 156 20.37 3.18 7.26
C LEU A 156 21.42 3.89 8.13
N LEU A 157 22.44 3.17 8.61
CA LEU A 157 23.54 3.74 9.41
C LEU A 157 24.32 4.82 8.63
N THR A 158 24.62 4.60 7.36
CA THR A 158 25.32 5.62 6.54
C THR A 158 24.46 6.85 6.25
N ALA A 159 23.13 6.72 6.24
CA ALA A 159 22.22 7.85 6.07
C ALA A 159 22.03 8.65 7.36
N VAL A 160 21.95 7.99 8.53
CA VAL A 160 21.76 8.67 9.83
C VAL A 160 23.06 9.19 10.45
N GLY A 161 24.20 8.60 10.11
CA GLY A 161 25.51 8.96 10.66
C GLY A 161 25.90 10.44 10.47
N PRO A 162 25.85 11.00 9.24
CA PRO A 162 26.20 12.40 9.02
C PRO A 162 25.29 13.39 9.78
N PRO A 163 23.94 13.28 9.75
CA PRO A 163 23.06 14.11 10.58
C PRO A 163 23.37 14.03 12.08
N LEU A 164 23.67 12.84 12.60
CA LEU A 164 24.04 12.63 14.01
C LEU A 164 25.30 13.41 14.39
N VAL A 165 26.38 13.25 13.62
CA VAL A 165 27.66 13.94 13.87
C VAL A 165 27.48 15.45 13.76
N CYS A 166 26.78 15.93 12.72
CA CYS A 166 26.48 17.34 12.54
C CYS A 166 25.67 17.91 13.71
N ALA A 167 24.65 17.20 14.19
CA ALA A 167 23.82 17.66 15.30
C ALA A 167 24.62 17.77 16.61
N ILE A 168 25.48 16.79 16.92
CA ILE A 168 26.37 16.82 18.08
C ILE A 168 27.34 18.01 17.99
N ALA A 169 27.95 18.22 16.82
CA ALA A 169 28.86 19.33 16.59
C ALA A 169 28.16 20.69 16.77
N LEU A 170 26.94 20.85 16.24
CA LEU A 170 26.15 22.07 16.39
C LEU A 170 25.83 22.37 17.86
N VAL A 171 25.44 21.37 18.66
CA VAL A 171 25.22 21.55 20.11
C VAL A 171 26.52 21.98 20.81
N TRP A 172 27.65 21.36 20.46
CA TRP A 172 28.95 21.73 21.02
C TRP A 172 29.33 23.18 20.67
N ILE A 173 29.24 23.57 19.39
CA ILE A 173 29.52 24.94 18.92
C ILE A 173 28.56 25.94 19.58
N ALA A 174 27.26 25.62 19.66
CA ALA A 174 26.27 26.49 20.27
C ALA A 174 26.57 26.75 21.75
N ARG A 175 27.04 25.75 22.50
CA ARG A 175 27.48 25.90 23.91
C ARG A 175 28.70 26.81 24.05
N LEU A 176 29.59 26.84 23.06
CA LEU A 176 30.74 27.75 23.05
C LEU A 176 30.32 29.19 22.78
N VAL A 177 29.46 29.40 21.77
CA VAL A 177 29.22 30.70 21.16
C VAL A 177 27.93 31.37 21.65
N VAL A 178 26.78 30.68 21.60
CA VAL A 178 25.46 31.27 21.83
C VAL A 178 25.27 31.74 23.27
N ARG A 179 25.63 30.89 24.25
CA ARG A 179 25.57 31.14 25.71
C ARG A 179 24.47 32.13 26.15
N PRO A 180 23.19 31.72 26.11
CA PRO A 180 22.05 32.56 26.49
C PRO A 180 22.24 33.23 27.85
N LYS A 181 21.86 34.51 27.94
CA LYS A 181 21.85 35.25 29.22
C LYS A 181 20.66 34.79 30.07
N ARG A 182 20.77 34.77 31.39
CA ARG A 182 19.67 34.44 32.32
C ARG A 182 18.66 35.60 32.43
N THR A 183 17.95 35.89 31.35
CA THR A 183 16.87 36.88 31.32
C THR A 183 15.51 36.19 31.27
N ALA A 184 14.43 36.89 31.63
CA ALA A 184 13.07 36.38 31.47
C ALA A 184 12.80 35.96 30.00
N LYS A 185 13.24 36.77 29.04
CA LYS A 185 13.14 36.48 27.59
C LYS A 185 13.85 35.18 27.18
N SER A 186 15.04 34.92 27.73
CA SER A 186 15.77 33.67 27.43
C SER A 186 15.10 32.45 28.05
N ARG A 187 14.50 32.59 29.23
CA ARG A 187 13.73 31.50 29.87
C ARG A 187 12.45 31.22 29.09
N PHE A 188 11.78 32.26 28.60
CA PHE A 188 10.61 32.14 27.75
C PHE A 188 10.92 31.42 26.43
N ALA A 189 12.01 31.79 25.74
CA ALA A 189 12.44 31.08 24.54
C ALA A 189 12.76 29.59 24.79
N GLN A 190 13.32 29.25 25.95
CA GLN A 190 13.55 27.85 26.34
C GLN A 190 12.26 27.09 26.63
N PHE A 191 11.25 27.78 27.18
CA PHE A 191 9.92 27.22 27.41
C PHE A 191 9.16 26.95 26.11
N LEU A 192 9.42 27.72 25.04
CA LEU A 192 8.78 27.53 23.73
C LEU A 192 9.30 26.31 22.94
N ALA A 193 10.49 25.79 23.25
CA ALA A 193 11.07 24.66 22.53
C ALA A 193 10.16 23.41 22.45
N PRO A 194 9.53 22.90 23.53
CA PRO A 194 8.58 21.79 23.44
C PRO A 194 7.32 22.13 22.62
N PHE A 195 6.86 23.38 22.65
CA PHE A 195 5.71 23.82 21.84
C PHE A 195 6.05 23.87 20.36
N ALA A 196 7.30 24.14 19.99
CA ALA A 196 7.74 24.07 18.61
C ALA A 196 7.74 22.62 18.07
N ILE A 197 8.08 21.63 18.90
CA ILE A 197 7.93 20.21 18.55
C ILE A 197 6.45 19.88 18.36
N LEU A 198 5.60 20.28 19.30
CA LEU A 198 4.16 20.03 19.21
C LEU A 198 3.53 20.71 17.98
N ALA A 199 3.95 21.92 17.66
CA ALA A 199 3.57 22.63 16.43
C ALA A 199 3.92 21.80 15.19
N GLY A 200 5.16 21.30 15.11
CA GLY A 200 5.61 20.37 14.07
C GLY A 200 4.81 19.07 13.95
N LEU A 201 4.08 18.65 14.98
CA LEU A 201 3.22 17.47 14.90
C LEU A 201 1.76 17.82 14.56
N THR A 202 1.37 19.10 14.62
CA THR A 202 -0.05 19.49 14.64
C THR A 202 -0.45 20.49 13.58
N ILE A 203 0.45 21.39 13.16
CA ILE A 203 0.15 22.44 12.18
C ILE A 203 0.25 21.85 10.76
N PRO A 204 -0.78 21.98 9.91
CA PRO A 204 -0.79 21.34 8.59
C PRO A 204 -0.07 22.18 7.52
N CYS A 205 1.22 22.46 7.70
CA CYS A 205 2.08 23.09 6.68
C CYS A 205 2.62 22.09 5.62
N SER A 206 1.98 20.92 5.43
CA SER A 206 2.43 19.92 4.47
C SER A 206 1.32 19.42 3.55
N TYR A 207 1.58 19.47 2.24
CA TYR A 207 0.70 18.92 1.21
C TYR A 207 1.12 17.49 0.88
N ARG A 208 0.20 16.57 1.12
CA ARG A 208 0.34 15.11 1.01
C ARG A 208 0.94 14.63 -0.32
N THR A 209 0.39 15.11 -1.44
CA THR A 209 0.73 14.62 -2.80
C THR A 209 1.94 15.31 -3.44
N VAL A 210 2.13 16.61 -3.19
CA VAL A 210 3.19 17.41 -3.84
C VAL A 210 4.46 17.49 -2.97
N GLN A 211 4.39 17.06 -1.71
CA GLN A 211 5.49 17.15 -0.73
C GLN A 211 6.10 18.56 -0.66
N ALA A 212 5.28 19.61 -0.76
CA ALA A 212 5.71 21.01 -0.83
C ALA A 212 6.12 21.59 0.55
N SER A 213 7.00 20.88 1.26
CA SER A 213 7.51 21.24 2.58
C SER A 213 8.95 20.73 2.73
N THR A 214 9.68 21.21 3.75
CA THR A 214 11.03 20.72 4.04
C THR A 214 11.01 19.29 4.61
N PRO A 215 12.07 18.48 4.43
CA PRO A 215 12.07 17.04 4.74
C PRO A 215 11.74 16.73 6.21
N ASP A 216 12.25 17.56 7.12
CA ASP A 216 12.04 17.46 8.55
C ASP A 216 10.57 17.73 8.95
N VAL A 217 9.96 18.75 8.34
CA VAL A 217 8.55 19.10 8.55
C VAL A 217 7.65 18.01 7.98
N ILE A 218 7.95 17.46 6.80
CA ILE A 218 7.23 16.31 6.23
C ILE A 218 7.23 15.14 7.22
N TYR A 219 8.39 14.80 7.78
CA TYR A 219 8.52 13.70 8.73
C TYR A 219 7.68 13.94 10.00
N LEU A 220 7.79 15.12 10.60
CA LEU A 220 7.07 15.45 11.82
C LEU A 220 5.55 15.47 11.60
N HIS A 221 5.08 15.97 10.45
CA HIS A 221 3.66 16.00 10.13
C HIS A 221 3.11 14.60 9.91
N ALA A 222 3.88 13.75 9.23
CA ALA A 222 3.55 12.34 9.05
C ALA A 222 3.41 11.64 10.42
N MET A 223 4.33 11.89 11.35
CA MET A 223 4.24 11.33 12.71
C MET A 223 3.07 11.88 13.52
N GLY A 224 2.76 13.16 13.37
CA GLY A 224 1.55 13.77 13.93
C GLY A 224 0.27 13.09 13.43
N GLY A 225 0.21 12.76 12.13
CA GLY A 225 -0.90 12.01 11.55
C GLY A 225 -1.03 10.59 12.12
N VAL A 226 0.08 9.87 12.27
CA VAL A 226 0.10 8.54 12.90
C VAL A 226 -0.41 8.60 14.35
N VAL A 227 0.08 9.56 15.13
CA VAL A 227 -0.38 9.74 16.52
C VAL A 227 -1.88 10.02 16.58
N LYS A 228 -2.41 10.89 15.71
CA LYS A 228 -3.85 11.20 15.65
C LYS A 228 -4.69 9.97 15.29
N GLN A 229 -4.20 9.07 14.44
CA GLN A 229 -4.90 7.83 14.12
C GLN A 229 -4.85 6.81 15.26
N ILE A 230 -3.68 6.56 15.84
CA ILE A 230 -3.52 5.61 16.97
C ILE A 230 -4.37 6.05 18.17
N THR A 231 -4.49 7.36 18.40
CA THR A 231 -5.30 7.93 19.50
C THR A 231 -6.79 8.07 19.14
N GLY A 232 -7.20 7.71 17.92
CA GLY A 232 -8.59 7.81 17.47
C GLY A 232 -9.10 9.25 17.26
N ILE A 233 -8.22 10.26 17.30
CA ILE A 233 -8.56 11.67 17.06
C ILE A 233 -9.01 11.89 15.61
N THR A 234 -8.40 11.16 14.67
CA THR A 234 -8.81 11.14 13.26
C THR A 234 -9.05 9.70 12.82
N PRO A 235 -10.10 9.41 12.04
CA PRO A 235 -10.29 8.08 11.47
C PRO A 235 -9.07 7.67 10.62
N PRO A 236 -8.76 6.37 10.53
CA PRO A 236 -7.70 5.87 9.66
C PRO A 236 -7.92 6.41 8.24
N ALA A 237 -6.92 7.09 7.69
CA ALA A 237 -7.02 7.65 6.34
C ALA A 237 -7.10 6.58 5.24
N HIS A 238 -6.73 5.33 5.57
CA HIS A 238 -6.84 4.18 4.70
C HIS A 238 -7.59 3.05 5.40
N VAL A 239 -8.69 2.64 4.78
CA VAL A 239 -9.39 1.42 5.11
C VAL A 239 -8.47 0.25 4.74
N ARG A 240 -8.29 -0.72 5.64
CA ARG A 240 -7.51 -1.95 5.37
C ARG A 240 -8.30 -3.17 5.83
N PRO A 241 -7.96 -4.38 5.35
CA PRO A 241 -8.56 -5.59 5.85
C PRO A 241 -8.35 -5.67 7.37
N GLY A 242 -9.42 -6.01 8.06
CA GLY A 242 -9.46 -6.16 9.50
C GLY A 242 -9.80 -7.58 9.89
N LEU A 243 -9.91 -7.81 11.20
CA LEU A 243 -10.35 -9.07 11.75
C LEU A 243 -11.77 -9.39 11.25
N ARG A 244 -11.98 -10.60 10.75
CA ARG A 244 -13.31 -11.08 10.34
C ARG A 244 -14.10 -11.61 11.54
N THR A 245 -15.43 -11.57 11.42
CA THR A 245 -16.36 -12.10 12.43
C THR A 245 -17.52 -12.85 11.74
N PRO A 246 -17.24 -13.93 10.99
CA PRO A 246 -18.28 -14.68 10.33
C PRO A 246 -19.19 -15.40 11.33
N PRO A 247 -20.47 -15.65 10.99
CA PRO A 247 -21.31 -16.53 11.78
C PRO A 247 -20.78 -17.97 11.69
N ALA A 248 -21.03 -18.75 12.74
CA ALA A 248 -20.80 -20.19 12.68
C ALA A 248 -21.86 -20.82 11.76
N LEU A 249 -21.41 -21.55 10.75
CA LEU A 249 -22.29 -22.30 9.84
C LEU A 249 -22.63 -23.67 10.42
N ALA A 250 -23.87 -24.10 10.24
CA ALA A 250 -24.29 -25.46 10.62
C ALA A 250 -23.58 -26.50 9.73
N ALA A 251 -23.20 -27.63 10.32
CA ALA A 251 -22.64 -28.73 9.56
C ALA A 251 -23.69 -29.31 8.60
N VAL A 252 -23.31 -29.50 7.34
CA VAL A 252 -24.18 -30.03 6.28
C VAL A 252 -23.53 -31.24 5.62
N VAL A 253 -24.36 -32.13 5.11
CA VAL A 253 -23.91 -33.22 4.24
C VAL A 253 -24.36 -32.84 2.83
N PRO A 254 -23.42 -32.50 1.92
CA PRO A 254 -23.78 -32.16 0.55
C PRO A 254 -24.66 -33.25 -0.06
N GLN A 255 -25.73 -32.85 -0.74
CA GLN A 255 -26.59 -33.82 -1.41
C GLN A 255 -25.85 -34.43 -2.60
N SER A 256 -25.78 -35.77 -2.63
CA SER A 256 -25.25 -36.50 -3.78
C SER A 256 -26.19 -36.30 -4.97
N SER A 257 -25.70 -35.76 -6.09
CA SER A 257 -26.52 -35.64 -7.31
C SER A 257 -26.66 -36.95 -8.08
N GLY A 258 -26.15 -38.07 -7.56
CA GLY A 258 -26.31 -39.43 -8.10
C GLY A 258 -25.65 -39.70 -9.46
N ALA A 259 -25.08 -38.67 -10.11
CA ALA A 259 -24.54 -38.73 -11.47
C ALA A 259 -23.07 -38.25 -11.61
N LYS A 260 -22.39 -37.91 -10.50
CA LYS A 260 -20.99 -37.44 -10.48
C LYS A 260 -20.16 -38.20 -9.45
N VAL A 261 -18.83 -38.01 -9.47
CA VAL A 261 -17.99 -38.29 -8.29
C VAL A 261 -18.65 -37.63 -7.09
N ASP A 262 -19.04 -38.44 -6.11
CA ASP A 262 -19.73 -37.97 -4.91
C ASP A 262 -18.76 -37.07 -4.14
N ARG A 263 -18.84 -35.75 -4.40
CA ARG A 263 -17.99 -34.67 -3.87
C ARG A 263 -16.58 -34.59 -4.47
N PRO A 264 -16.37 -33.85 -5.59
CA PRO A 264 -15.04 -33.67 -6.18
C PRO A 264 -14.13 -32.81 -5.29
N ASN A 265 -12.81 -32.93 -5.46
CA ASN A 265 -11.88 -31.97 -4.91
C ASN A 265 -11.87 -30.69 -5.76
N VAL A 266 -11.64 -29.53 -5.15
CA VAL A 266 -11.53 -28.26 -5.85
C VAL A 266 -10.23 -27.58 -5.44
N LEU A 267 -9.37 -27.30 -6.43
CA LEU A 267 -8.15 -26.50 -6.27
C LEU A 267 -8.32 -25.20 -7.04
N PHE A 268 -8.31 -24.07 -6.33
CA PHE A 268 -8.42 -22.75 -6.91
C PHE A 268 -7.05 -22.05 -6.92
N ILE A 269 -6.53 -21.77 -8.11
CA ILE A 269 -5.25 -21.11 -8.34
C ILE A 269 -5.51 -19.64 -8.66
N ILE A 270 -4.85 -18.75 -7.93
CA ILE A 270 -4.94 -17.31 -8.12
C ILE A 270 -3.53 -16.78 -8.37
N THR A 271 -3.38 -15.97 -9.42
CA THR A 271 -2.18 -15.17 -9.68
C THR A 271 -2.41 -13.71 -9.33
N GLU A 272 -1.33 -12.97 -9.18
CA GLU A 272 -1.34 -11.55 -8.83
C GLU A 272 -1.09 -10.68 -10.07
N SER A 273 -1.95 -9.70 -10.36
CA SER A 273 -1.75 -8.69 -11.41
C SER A 273 -1.58 -9.21 -12.86
N VAL A 274 -1.96 -10.45 -13.18
CA VAL A 274 -1.87 -11.03 -14.53
C VAL A 274 -3.06 -10.64 -15.41
N ARG A 275 -2.77 -10.03 -16.56
CA ARG A 275 -3.74 -9.62 -17.58
C ARG A 275 -4.21 -10.79 -18.46
N ALA A 276 -5.41 -10.67 -19.03
CA ALA A 276 -5.93 -11.66 -19.97
C ALA A 276 -5.06 -11.85 -21.23
N ASP A 277 -4.36 -10.80 -21.69
CA ASP A 277 -3.44 -10.85 -22.83
C ASP A 277 -2.02 -11.33 -22.45
N ALA A 278 -1.78 -11.64 -21.17
CA ALA A 278 -0.53 -12.17 -20.63
C ALA A 278 -0.63 -13.65 -20.23
N HIS A 279 -1.71 -14.36 -20.56
CA HIS A 279 -1.86 -15.79 -20.27
C HIS A 279 -2.79 -16.46 -21.29
N CYS A 280 -2.46 -17.66 -21.76
CA CYS A 280 -3.31 -18.38 -22.70
C CYS A 280 -4.46 -19.09 -21.98
N SER A 281 -5.58 -18.40 -21.79
CA SER A 281 -6.81 -19.03 -21.26
C SER A 281 -7.27 -20.21 -22.12
N ALA A 282 -7.40 -20.02 -23.43
CA ALA A 282 -7.73 -21.12 -24.35
C ALA A 282 -6.50 -21.98 -24.68
N PRO A 283 -6.65 -23.31 -24.78
CA PRO A 283 -5.63 -24.17 -25.35
C PRO A 283 -5.23 -23.71 -26.75
N VAL A 284 -3.94 -23.47 -26.95
CA VAL A 284 -3.35 -23.14 -28.26
C VAL A 284 -2.13 -24.01 -28.51
N ALA A 285 -1.79 -24.26 -29.78
CA ALA A 285 -0.68 -25.14 -30.13
C ALA A 285 0.68 -24.61 -29.67
N ASP A 286 0.87 -23.28 -29.74
CA ASP A 286 2.10 -22.60 -29.36
C ASP A 286 1.75 -21.37 -28.50
N CYS A 287 1.74 -21.55 -27.17
CA CYS A 287 1.54 -20.47 -26.22
C CYS A 287 2.89 -19.97 -25.71
N ALA A 288 3.38 -18.86 -26.26
CA ALA A 288 4.68 -18.31 -25.88
C ALA A 288 4.72 -17.76 -24.43
N ILE A 289 3.61 -17.27 -23.90
CA ILE A 289 3.56 -16.55 -22.61
C ILE A 289 3.35 -17.48 -21.42
N SER A 290 2.52 -18.51 -21.59
CA SER A 290 2.19 -19.48 -20.54
C SER A 290 2.28 -20.95 -21.03
N PRO A 291 3.45 -21.38 -21.56
CA PRO A 291 3.59 -22.69 -22.19
C PRO A 291 3.37 -23.87 -21.24
N ALA A 292 3.80 -23.76 -19.98
CA ALA A 292 3.78 -24.86 -19.03
C ALA A 292 2.36 -25.18 -18.55
N THR A 293 1.55 -24.18 -18.22
CA THR A 293 0.12 -24.39 -17.92
C THR A 293 -0.65 -24.82 -19.17
N ASN A 294 -0.35 -24.23 -20.33
CA ASN A 294 -1.00 -24.60 -21.59
C ASN A 294 -0.84 -26.08 -21.92
N ALA A 295 0.35 -26.64 -21.68
CA ALA A 295 0.64 -28.07 -21.84
C ALA A 295 0.07 -28.95 -20.73
N ALA A 296 -0.01 -28.45 -19.49
CA ALA A 296 -0.46 -29.24 -18.34
C ALA A 296 -1.98 -29.51 -18.34
N VAL A 297 -2.77 -28.61 -18.95
CA VAL A 297 -4.25 -28.69 -18.98
C VAL A 297 -4.80 -28.43 -20.39
N PRO A 298 -4.54 -29.33 -21.36
CA PRO A 298 -4.91 -29.12 -22.76
C PRO A 298 -6.42 -29.20 -23.03
N HIS A 299 -7.21 -29.71 -22.08
CA HIS A 299 -8.67 -29.88 -22.18
C HIS A 299 -9.46 -28.91 -21.30
N ARG A 300 -8.80 -27.88 -20.73
CA ARG A 300 -9.47 -26.84 -19.94
C ARG A 300 -10.53 -26.10 -20.74
N MET A 301 -11.59 -25.70 -20.04
CA MET A 301 -12.65 -24.84 -20.56
C MET A 301 -12.28 -23.38 -20.29
N PRO A 302 -11.98 -22.57 -21.32
CA PRO A 302 -11.55 -21.19 -21.12
C PRO A 302 -12.71 -20.24 -20.91
N LEU A 303 -12.47 -19.21 -20.11
CA LEU A 303 -13.40 -18.10 -19.86
C LEU A 303 -12.75 -16.82 -20.40
N LEU A 304 -12.92 -16.56 -21.69
CA LEU A 304 -12.15 -15.54 -22.45
C LEU A 304 -12.51 -14.10 -22.08
N GLN A 305 -13.64 -13.91 -21.42
CA GLN A 305 -14.22 -12.62 -21.09
C GLN A 305 -14.40 -12.47 -19.57
N MET A 306 -13.50 -13.06 -18.79
CA MET A 306 -13.47 -12.96 -17.34
C MET A 306 -12.94 -11.60 -16.88
N ARG A 307 -13.67 -10.92 -16.00
CA ARG A 307 -13.25 -9.65 -15.41
C ARG A 307 -13.20 -9.71 -13.90
N SER A 308 -12.15 -9.11 -13.34
CA SER A 308 -12.15 -8.76 -11.93
C SER A 308 -13.16 -7.64 -11.67
N ASN A 309 -13.75 -7.67 -10.48
CA ASN A 309 -14.63 -6.60 -10.02
C ASN A 309 -13.84 -5.40 -9.48
N ALA A 310 -12.52 -5.54 -9.31
CA ALA A 310 -11.65 -4.52 -8.76
C ALA A 310 -10.26 -4.58 -9.38
N SER A 311 -9.51 -3.48 -9.25
CA SER A 311 -8.11 -3.41 -9.69
C SER A 311 -7.10 -3.53 -8.54
N THR A 312 -7.52 -4.18 -7.45
CA THR A 312 -6.75 -4.25 -6.20
C THR A 312 -6.92 -5.62 -5.54
N THR A 313 -5.81 -6.30 -5.23
CA THR A 313 -5.74 -7.60 -4.55
C THR A 313 -6.68 -7.72 -3.37
N ALA A 314 -6.63 -6.79 -2.41
CA ALA A 314 -7.43 -6.87 -1.18
C ALA A 314 -8.95 -6.88 -1.45
N ILE A 315 -9.39 -6.18 -2.49
CA ILE A 315 -10.81 -6.13 -2.88
C ILE A 315 -11.15 -7.39 -3.68
N SER A 316 -10.33 -7.76 -4.65
CA SER A 316 -10.52 -8.94 -5.48
C SER A 316 -10.61 -10.22 -4.65
N LEU A 317 -9.72 -10.41 -3.68
CA LEU A 317 -9.77 -11.56 -2.76
C LEU A 317 -11.03 -11.56 -1.91
N ALA A 318 -11.46 -10.40 -1.39
CA ALA A 318 -12.71 -10.31 -0.63
C ALA A 318 -13.92 -10.71 -1.50
N VAL A 319 -13.96 -10.28 -2.77
CA VAL A 319 -15.01 -10.66 -3.73
C VAL A 319 -14.96 -12.15 -4.05
N LEU A 320 -13.79 -12.66 -4.44
CA LEU A 320 -13.59 -14.07 -4.82
C LEU A 320 -13.97 -15.04 -3.72
N TRP A 321 -13.69 -14.70 -2.46
CA TRP A 321 -13.96 -15.58 -1.34
C TRP A 321 -15.37 -15.47 -0.77
N SER A 322 -15.99 -14.28 -0.84
CA SER A 322 -17.31 -14.03 -0.24
C SER A 322 -18.47 -14.10 -1.23
N GLY A 323 -18.21 -13.94 -2.54
CA GLY A 323 -19.25 -13.76 -3.55
C GLY A 323 -19.98 -12.42 -3.48
N LEU A 324 -19.62 -11.56 -2.53
CA LEU A 324 -20.21 -10.24 -2.38
C LEU A 324 -19.67 -9.26 -3.43
N PRO A 325 -20.46 -8.25 -3.83
CA PRO A 325 -19.97 -7.19 -4.68
C PRO A 325 -18.87 -6.37 -3.98
N PRO A 326 -17.94 -5.74 -4.74
CA PRO A 326 -16.88 -4.91 -4.15
C PRO A 326 -17.43 -3.70 -3.37
N THR A 327 -18.67 -3.31 -3.64
CA THR A 327 -19.38 -2.20 -2.99
C THR A 327 -20.11 -2.61 -1.70
N ALA A 328 -20.03 -3.87 -1.28
CA ALA A 328 -20.58 -4.30 -0.01
C ALA A 328 -19.95 -3.51 1.16
N SER A 329 -20.72 -3.35 2.24
CA SER A 329 -20.26 -2.55 3.37
C SER A 329 -19.03 -3.20 4.03
N ARG A 330 -18.22 -2.39 4.73
CA ARG A 330 -17.11 -2.92 5.54
C ARG A 330 -17.60 -4.01 6.49
N HIS A 331 -18.74 -3.79 7.14
CA HIS A 331 -19.31 -4.77 8.06
C HIS A 331 -19.57 -6.09 7.34
N ASP A 332 -20.27 -6.06 6.20
CA ASP A 332 -20.68 -7.28 5.50
C ASP A 332 -19.49 -8.04 4.92
N LEU A 333 -18.49 -7.35 4.38
CA LEU A 333 -17.26 -7.97 3.87
C LEU A 333 -16.42 -8.65 4.97
N HIS A 334 -16.57 -8.26 6.24
CA HIS A 334 -15.89 -8.91 7.38
C HIS A 334 -16.77 -9.93 8.10
N ALA A 335 -18.09 -9.76 8.08
CA ALA A 335 -19.05 -10.60 8.79
C ALA A 335 -19.62 -11.74 7.93
N SER A 336 -19.44 -11.72 6.61
CA SER A 336 -19.95 -12.80 5.76
C SER A 336 -19.06 -14.03 5.82
N PRO A 337 -19.62 -15.25 5.73
CA PRO A 337 -18.84 -16.47 5.54
C PRO A 337 -18.11 -16.43 4.19
N LEU A 338 -16.93 -17.04 4.12
CA LEU A 338 -16.18 -17.25 2.88
C LEU A 338 -16.28 -18.70 2.42
N LEU A 339 -15.80 -18.98 1.21
CA LEU A 339 -15.71 -20.34 0.64
C LEU A 339 -15.15 -21.39 1.61
N PHE A 340 -14.14 -21.02 2.41
CA PHE A 340 -13.56 -21.90 3.44
C PHE A 340 -14.56 -22.28 4.54
N ASP A 341 -15.38 -21.32 4.99
CA ASP A 341 -16.39 -21.52 6.02
C ASP A 341 -17.46 -22.52 5.51
N TYR A 342 -17.93 -22.34 4.26
CA TYR A 342 -18.90 -23.25 3.64
C TYR A 342 -18.31 -24.65 3.39
N ALA A 343 -17.09 -24.73 2.86
CA ALA A 343 -16.41 -26.00 2.62
C ALA A 343 -16.19 -26.77 3.92
N HIS A 344 -15.75 -26.08 4.99
CA HIS A 344 -15.59 -26.68 6.31
C HIS A 344 -16.91 -27.19 6.88
N ALA A 345 -17.99 -26.40 6.78
CA ALA A 345 -19.33 -26.80 7.21
C ALA A 345 -19.84 -28.04 6.46
N ALA A 346 -19.44 -28.20 5.19
CA ALA A 346 -19.71 -29.37 4.38
C ALA A 346 -18.80 -30.57 4.68
N GLY A 347 -17.81 -30.42 5.57
CA GLY A 347 -16.86 -31.47 5.93
C GLY A 347 -15.75 -31.70 4.90
N TYR A 348 -15.44 -30.71 4.07
CA TYR A 348 -14.25 -30.71 3.23
C TYR A 348 -13.01 -30.40 4.07
N ASP A 349 -11.88 -31.01 3.70
CA ASP A 349 -10.58 -30.53 4.16
C ASP A 349 -10.22 -29.23 3.42
N THR A 350 -9.60 -28.27 4.11
CA THR A 350 -9.47 -26.90 3.58
C THR A 350 -8.06 -26.37 3.73
N ALA A 351 -7.54 -25.72 2.69
CA ALA A 351 -6.19 -25.16 2.72
C ALA A 351 -6.09 -23.79 2.03
N TYR A 352 -5.30 -22.88 2.60
CA TYR A 352 -4.92 -21.61 1.99
C TYR A 352 -3.40 -21.43 2.02
N TRP A 353 -2.78 -21.49 0.84
CA TRP A 353 -1.35 -21.25 0.70
C TRP A 353 -1.09 -20.03 -0.16
N THR A 354 -0.17 -19.19 0.28
CA THR A 354 0.24 -18.03 -0.50
C THR A 354 1.71 -17.68 -0.34
N SER A 355 2.33 -17.22 -1.42
CA SER A 355 3.67 -16.65 -1.44
C SER A 355 3.67 -15.15 -1.11
N HIS A 356 2.51 -14.54 -0.93
CA HIS A 356 2.39 -13.15 -0.49
C HIS A 356 2.79 -12.97 0.97
N HIS A 357 3.36 -11.81 1.27
CA HIS A 357 3.68 -11.43 2.63
C HIS A 357 2.42 -10.94 3.36
N MET A 358 1.92 -11.70 4.33
CA MET A 358 0.62 -11.42 4.98
C MET A 358 0.58 -10.11 5.80
N MET A 359 1.72 -9.52 6.14
CA MET A 359 1.73 -8.17 6.75
C MET A 359 1.52 -7.05 5.72
N PHE A 360 1.76 -7.31 4.43
CA PHE A 360 1.44 -6.36 3.38
C PHE A 360 -0.06 -6.09 3.42
N ALA A 361 -0.43 -4.82 3.29
CA ALA A 361 -1.81 -4.37 3.31
C ALA A 361 -2.61 -4.74 4.59
N ASN A 362 -2.01 -5.31 5.64
CA ASN A 362 -2.71 -5.94 6.77
C ASN A 362 -3.60 -7.15 6.36
N SER A 363 -3.26 -7.82 5.27
CA SER A 363 -4.01 -8.97 4.74
C SER A 363 -4.15 -10.12 5.75
N ARG A 364 -3.16 -10.31 6.64
CA ARG A 364 -3.17 -11.33 7.71
C ARG A 364 -4.46 -11.33 8.51
N LEU A 365 -4.98 -10.18 8.92
CA LEU A 365 -6.17 -10.13 9.77
C LEU A 365 -7.43 -10.66 9.08
N TYR A 366 -7.46 -10.60 7.75
CA TYR A 366 -8.61 -11.05 6.97
C TYR A 366 -8.63 -12.57 6.75
N VAL A 367 -7.45 -13.22 6.77
CA VAL A 367 -7.30 -14.66 6.52
C VAL A 367 -6.89 -15.49 7.75
N GLN A 368 -6.53 -14.87 8.87
CA GLN A 368 -5.96 -15.60 10.01
C GLN A 368 -6.92 -16.60 10.67
N ASP A 369 -8.23 -16.38 10.57
CA ASP A 369 -9.27 -17.20 11.22
C ASP A 369 -10.03 -18.07 10.21
N LEU A 370 -9.44 -18.32 9.03
CA LEU A 370 -10.02 -19.26 8.08
C LEU A 370 -10.03 -20.67 8.69
N PRO A 371 -11.14 -21.42 8.60
CA PRO A 371 -11.19 -22.79 9.08
C PRO A 371 -10.45 -23.70 8.12
N THR A 372 -9.11 -23.72 8.21
CA THR A 372 -8.19 -24.49 7.36
C THR A 372 -7.41 -25.50 8.20
N SER A 373 -7.13 -26.67 7.62
CA SER A 373 -6.17 -27.63 8.17
C SER A 373 -4.73 -27.25 7.85
N HIS A 374 -4.53 -26.57 6.72
CA HIS A 374 -3.24 -26.09 6.26
C HIS A 374 -3.33 -24.61 5.85
N GLN A 375 -2.48 -23.78 6.46
CA GLN A 375 -2.33 -22.38 6.08
C GLN A 375 -0.85 -22.00 6.04
N THR A 376 -0.47 -21.19 5.05
CA THR A 376 0.93 -20.76 4.86
C THR A 376 0.96 -19.39 4.20
N GLY A 377 1.79 -18.49 4.73
CA GLY A 377 2.17 -17.24 4.07
C GLY A 377 3.66 -17.18 3.74
N ALA A 378 4.10 -16.09 3.10
CA ALA A 378 5.50 -15.92 2.68
C ALA A 378 6.53 -16.19 3.78
N THR A 379 6.29 -15.68 5.00
CA THR A 379 7.23 -15.80 6.12
C THR A 379 7.38 -17.22 6.67
N ASP A 380 6.42 -18.11 6.36
CA ASP A 380 6.50 -19.52 6.69
C ASP A 380 7.34 -20.30 5.66
N LEU A 381 7.43 -19.77 4.43
CA LEU A 381 8.21 -20.33 3.32
C LEU A 381 9.66 -19.83 3.36
N ASP A 382 9.83 -18.53 3.55
CA ASP A 382 11.10 -17.84 3.70
C ASP A 382 10.96 -16.80 4.83
N PRO A 383 11.60 -17.02 6.00
CA PRO A 383 11.56 -16.06 7.11
C PRO A 383 12.09 -14.66 6.79
N LEU A 384 12.81 -14.50 5.68
CA LEU A 384 13.35 -13.23 5.17
C LEU A 384 12.59 -12.71 3.94
N ALA A 385 11.44 -13.31 3.61
CA ALA A 385 10.59 -12.86 2.52
C ALA A 385 10.36 -11.33 2.59
N ASP A 386 10.58 -10.66 1.47
CA ASP A 386 10.35 -9.23 1.36
C ASP A 386 8.85 -8.91 1.46
N MET A 387 8.52 -7.72 1.97
CA MET A 387 7.13 -7.35 2.20
C MET A 387 6.35 -7.15 0.90
N ASP A 388 7.00 -6.61 -0.15
CA ASP A 388 6.35 -6.29 -1.42
C ASP A 388 6.46 -7.47 -2.42
N LEU A 389 7.59 -8.17 -2.45
CA LEU A 389 7.81 -9.31 -3.35
C LEU A 389 7.23 -10.64 -2.80
N GLY A 390 7.23 -10.82 -1.48
CA GLY A 390 6.88 -12.09 -0.85
C GLY A 390 7.98 -13.15 -0.92
N ALA A 391 7.60 -14.41 -0.75
CA ALA A 391 8.47 -15.57 -0.91
C ALA A 391 8.46 -16.03 -2.37
N ARG A 392 9.45 -16.83 -2.77
CA ARG A 392 9.44 -17.39 -4.12
C ARG A 392 8.29 -18.39 -4.32
N ASP A 393 7.64 -18.32 -5.47
CA ASP A 393 6.50 -19.16 -5.88
C ASP A 393 6.87 -20.66 -5.97
N ASP A 394 8.13 -20.99 -6.21
CA ASP A 394 8.62 -22.38 -6.22
C ASP A 394 8.62 -23.00 -4.80
N LEU A 395 8.93 -22.21 -3.77
CA LEU A 395 8.82 -22.63 -2.37
C LEU A 395 7.37 -22.89 -1.99
N LEU A 396 6.44 -22.07 -2.46
CA LEU A 396 5.00 -22.28 -2.27
C LEU A 396 4.57 -23.62 -2.88
N THR A 397 5.00 -23.90 -4.11
CA THR A 397 4.69 -25.17 -4.80
C THR A 397 5.25 -26.38 -4.06
N GLU A 398 6.47 -26.27 -3.52
CA GLU A 398 7.06 -27.34 -2.72
C GLU A 398 6.28 -27.56 -1.41
N ARG A 399 5.86 -26.48 -0.74
CA ARG A 399 5.01 -26.59 0.45
C ARG A 399 3.67 -27.26 0.15
N ILE A 400 3.02 -26.90 -0.94
CA ILE A 400 1.76 -27.51 -1.40
C ILE A 400 1.95 -29.03 -1.59
N ARG A 401 3.04 -29.45 -2.23
CA ARG A 401 3.35 -30.88 -2.44
C ARG A 401 3.49 -31.64 -1.12
N GLN A 402 4.12 -31.02 -0.12
CA GLN A 402 4.30 -31.61 1.21
C GLN A 402 2.97 -31.73 1.96
N ASP A 403 2.17 -30.66 1.97
CA ASP A 403 0.90 -30.63 2.70
C ASP A 403 -0.13 -31.62 2.11
N PHE A 404 -0.12 -31.83 0.79
CA PHE A 404 -0.98 -32.85 0.15
C PHE A 404 -0.75 -34.28 0.66
N ALA A 405 0.39 -34.58 1.30
CA ALA A 405 0.62 -35.90 1.92
C ALA A 405 -0.28 -36.17 3.14
N SER A 406 -0.78 -35.12 3.80
CA SER A 406 -1.66 -35.22 4.97
C SER A 406 -3.09 -34.71 4.74
N MET A 407 -3.34 -34.04 3.62
CA MET A 407 -4.69 -33.60 3.26
C MET A 407 -5.63 -34.79 2.99
N ARG A 408 -6.90 -34.60 3.35
CA ARG A 408 -7.95 -35.61 3.20
C ARG A 408 -8.91 -35.23 2.07
N GLU A 409 -9.27 -36.21 1.26
CA GLU A 409 -10.38 -36.05 0.32
C GLU A 409 -11.74 -36.15 1.04
N PRO A 410 -12.75 -35.36 0.65
CA PRO A 410 -12.66 -34.32 -0.38
C PRO A 410 -12.06 -33.02 0.18
N PHE A 411 -11.34 -32.25 -0.65
CA PHE A 411 -10.73 -30.98 -0.25
C PHE A 411 -11.15 -29.78 -1.10
N PHE A 412 -11.16 -28.60 -0.47
CA PHE A 412 -11.18 -27.28 -1.12
C PHE A 412 -9.90 -26.53 -0.74
N ALA A 413 -9.06 -26.23 -1.73
CA ALA A 413 -7.78 -25.58 -1.48
C ALA A 413 -7.58 -24.38 -2.40
N VAL A 414 -6.89 -23.35 -1.88
CA VAL A 414 -6.52 -22.15 -2.63
C VAL A 414 -4.99 -22.02 -2.64
N ALA A 415 -4.42 -21.91 -3.84
CA ALA A 415 -3.00 -21.61 -4.06
C ALA A 415 -2.87 -20.23 -4.70
N HIS A 416 -2.34 -19.27 -3.94
CA HIS A 416 -2.28 -17.86 -4.31
C HIS A 416 -0.83 -17.39 -4.51
N TYR A 417 -0.42 -17.33 -5.78
CA TYR A 417 0.93 -17.02 -6.26
C TYR A 417 1.11 -15.51 -6.47
N GLY A 418 2.26 -14.96 -6.08
CA GLY A 418 2.45 -13.52 -5.89
C GLY A 418 3.66 -12.88 -6.56
N ASN A 419 4.56 -13.64 -7.19
CA ASN A 419 5.82 -13.06 -7.70
C ASN A 419 5.68 -12.24 -9.01
N THR A 420 4.46 -12.11 -9.50
CA THR A 420 4.05 -11.17 -10.56
C THR A 420 3.58 -9.83 -9.99
N HIS A 421 3.49 -9.68 -8.66
CA HIS A 421 3.38 -8.37 -8.00
C HIS A 421 4.65 -7.57 -8.21
N ILE A 422 4.53 -6.25 -8.17
CA ILE A 422 5.68 -5.36 -8.25
C ILE A 422 6.40 -5.24 -6.88
N PRO A 423 7.74 -5.38 -6.80
CA PRO A 423 8.71 -5.64 -7.88
C PRO A 423 8.63 -7.08 -8.41
N TYR A 424 8.62 -7.27 -9.73
CA TYR A 424 8.48 -8.61 -10.29
C TYR A 424 9.72 -9.48 -10.11
N LEU A 425 9.52 -10.77 -9.84
CA LEU A 425 10.59 -11.77 -9.85
C LEU A 425 10.81 -12.27 -11.28
N VAL A 426 12.03 -12.11 -11.79
CA VAL A 426 12.41 -12.60 -13.12
C VAL A 426 13.64 -13.49 -13.02
N ASP A 427 13.59 -14.66 -13.67
CA ASP A 427 14.77 -15.46 -13.94
C ASP A 427 15.47 -14.96 -15.20
N LYS A 428 16.59 -14.24 -15.03
CA LYS A 428 17.35 -13.69 -16.14
C LYS A 428 17.93 -14.76 -17.08
N ALA A 429 18.06 -16.00 -16.62
CA ALA A 429 18.53 -17.10 -17.45
C ALA A 429 17.43 -17.67 -18.37
N ASP A 430 16.16 -17.43 -18.05
CA ASP A 430 14.96 -17.94 -18.73
C ASP A 430 13.96 -16.79 -18.95
N ALA A 431 14.41 -15.75 -19.67
CA ALA A 431 13.66 -14.51 -19.92
C ALA A 431 13.44 -14.30 -21.44
N PRO A 432 12.49 -15.00 -22.07
CA PRO A 432 12.31 -15.03 -23.52
C PRO A 432 11.82 -13.70 -24.13
N PHE A 433 11.20 -12.82 -23.34
CA PHE A 433 10.70 -11.53 -23.82
C PHE A 433 11.79 -10.47 -23.72
N GLN A 434 12.31 -10.02 -24.86
CA GLN A 434 13.39 -9.04 -24.97
C GLN A 434 13.04 -7.94 -25.99
N PRO A 435 13.51 -6.69 -25.80
CA PRO A 435 14.31 -6.21 -24.68
C PRO A 435 13.50 -6.18 -23.38
N ALA A 436 14.12 -6.43 -22.23
CA ALA A 436 13.49 -6.34 -20.91
C ALA A 436 14.31 -5.48 -19.94
N ALA A 437 13.66 -4.58 -19.21
CA ALA A 437 14.30 -3.71 -18.24
C ALA A 437 13.37 -3.38 -17.07
N ASP A 438 13.90 -3.38 -15.85
CA ASP A 438 13.20 -2.91 -14.64
C ASP A 438 13.25 -1.37 -14.52
N SER A 439 12.99 -0.67 -15.62
CA SER A 439 12.93 0.78 -15.69
C SER A 439 11.51 1.20 -16.00
N LYS A 440 10.90 2.00 -15.12
CA LYS A 440 9.54 2.55 -15.30
C LYS A 440 9.51 3.83 -16.14
N ALA A 441 10.65 4.23 -16.69
CA ALA A 441 10.75 5.43 -17.51
C ALA A 441 9.84 5.30 -18.74
N PRO A 442 9.12 6.35 -19.17
CA PRO A 442 8.19 6.25 -20.29
C PRO A 442 8.81 5.71 -21.58
N GLU A 443 10.10 5.96 -21.79
CA GLU A 443 10.86 5.52 -22.98
C GLU A 443 11.14 4.01 -22.96
N ASP A 444 11.13 3.42 -21.77
CA ASP A 444 11.40 1.99 -21.53
C ASP A 444 10.11 1.15 -21.43
N ASN A 445 8.92 1.72 -21.70
CA ASN A 445 7.64 1.07 -21.40
C ASN A 445 7.47 -0.32 -22.03
N GLU A 446 7.93 -0.52 -23.26
CA GLU A 446 7.93 -1.84 -23.91
C GLU A 446 8.86 -2.82 -23.19
N ALA A 447 10.06 -2.37 -22.82
CA ALA A 447 11.02 -3.17 -22.09
C ALA A 447 10.54 -3.51 -20.67
N TYR A 448 9.81 -2.60 -20.03
CA TYR A 448 9.17 -2.83 -18.74
C TYR A 448 8.03 -3.84 -18.83
N ARG A 449 7.18 -3.72 -19.86
CA ARG A 449 6.13 -4.73 -20.14
C ARG A 449 6.74 -6.11 -20.43
N ASN A 450 7.83 -6.19 -21.16
CA ASN A 450 8.54 -7.45 -21.37
C ASN A 450 9.17 -8.01 -20.09
N TYR A 451 9.64 -7.14 -19.18
CA TYR A 451 10.11 -7.55 -17.85
C TYR A 451 8.98 -8.20 -17.04
N PHE A 452 7.76 -7.63 -17.06
CA PHE A 452 6.55 -8.25 -16.52
C PHE A 452 6.23 -9.61 -17.18
N LEU A 453 6.23 -9.70 -18.51
CA LEU A 453 5.95 -10.96 -19.22
C LEU A 453 6.94 -12.07 -18.85
N ASN A 454 8.21 -11.73 -18.58
CA ASN A 454 9.19 -12.71 -18.09
C ASN A 454 8.90 -13.19 -16.67
N ALA A 455 8.29 -12.35 -15.81
CA ALA A 455 7.83 -12.78 -14.49
C ALA A 455 6.63 -13.72 -14.59
N VAL A 456 5.68 -13.39 -15.49
CA VAL A 456 4.54 -14.27 -15.80
C VAL A 456 5.01 -15.62 -16.34
N HIS A 457 6.02 -15.65 -17.22
CA HIS A 457 6.62 -16.90 -17.73
C HIS A 457 7.25 -17.75 -16.61
N LEU A 458 7.97 -17.13 -15.67
CA LEU A 458 8.52 -17.83 -14.51
C LEU A 458 7.42 -18.41 -13.61
N GLN A 459 6.36 -17.64 -13.37
CA GLN A 459 5.22 -18.09 -12.57
C GLN A 459 4.44 -19.21 -13.29
N ASP A 460 4.23 -19.11 -14.60
CA ASP A 460 3.61 -20.16 -15.43
C ASP A 460 4.34 -21.49 -15.31
N LYS A 461 5.68 -21.49 -15.38
CA LYS A 461 6.50 -22.70 -15.20
C LYS A 461 6.21 -23.36 -13.86
N THR A 462 6.17 -22.56 -12.80
CA THR A 462 5.93 -22.99 -11.43
C THR A 462 4.52 -23.56 -11.25
N ILE A 463 3.50 -22.87 -11.77
CA ILE A 463 2.11 -23.33 -11.72
C ILE A 463 1.92 -24.59 -12.57
N GLY A 464 2.54 -24.66 -13.76
CA GLY A 464 2.53 -25.84 -14.61
C GLY A 464 3.13 -27.06 -13.91
N ASP A 465 4.22 -26.90 -13.15
CA ASP A 465 4.81 -27.95 -12.32
C ASP A 465 3.90 -28.41 -11.17
N MET A 466 3.16 -27.48 -10.57
CA MET A 466 2.18 -27.78 -9.54
C MET A 466 0.99 -28.57 -10.13
N ILE A 467 0.45 -28.13 -11.26
CA ILE A 467 -0.67 -28.80 -11.93
C ILE A 467 -0.27 -30.22 -12.38
N ARG A 468 0.93 -30.38 -12.98
CA ARG A 468 1.45 -31.71 -13.34
C ARG A 468 1.56 -32.62 -12.12
N PHE A 469 2.03 -32.10 -10.99
CA PHE A 469 2.06 -32.84 -9.74
C PHE A 469 0.66 -33.31 -9.33
N VAL A 470 -0.32 -32.39 -9.23
CA VAL A 470 -1.71 -32.70 -8.86
C VAL A 470 -2.31 -33.76 -9.79
N ARG A 471 -2.13 -33.60 -11.11
CA ARG A 471 -2.64 -34.53 -12.12
C ARG A 471 -1.98 -35.91 -12.06
N SER A 472 -0.76 -36.01 -11.53
CA SER A 472 -0.06 -37.29 -11.31
C SER A 472 -0.48 -38.03 -10.03
N GLN A 473 -1.19 -37.38 -9.11
CA GLN A 473 -1.64 -38.01 -7.87
C GLN A 473 -2.90 -38.86 -8.07
N SER A 474 -3.15 -39.80 -7.16
CA SER A 474 -4.33 -40.67 -7.17
C SER A 474 -5.66 -39.90 -7.06
N PHE A 475 -5.63 -38.70 -6.47
CA PHE A 475 -6.76 -37.77 -6.40
C PHE A 475 -6.91 -36.88 -7.63
N GLY A 476 -5.91 -36.82 -8.51
CA GLY A 476 -5.87 -35.91 -9.65
C GLY A 476 -7.05 -36.08 -10.60
N ALA A 477 -7.55 -37.30 -10.81
CA ALA A 477 -8.73 -37.55 -11.65
C ALA A 477 -10.05 -37.04 -11.03
N ARG A 478 -10.08 -36.70 -9.74
CA ARG A 478 -11.24 -36.18 -8.99
C ARG A 478 -11.10 -34.71 -8.63
N THR A 479 -10.03 -34.04 -9.07
CA THR A 479 -9.75 -32.64 -8.73
C THR A 479 -10.12 -31.72 -9.88
N ILE A 480 -11.07 -30.83 -9.65
CA ILE A 480 -11.33 -29.69 -10.51
C ILE A 480 -10.30 -28.61 -10.19
N ILE A 481 -9.68 -28.03 -11.21
CA ILE A 481 -8.77 -26.90 -11.07
C ILE A 481 -9.40 -25.66 -11.68
N ILE A 482 -9.49 -24.58 -10.91
CA ILE A 482 -9.96 -23.27 -11.36
C ILE A 482 -8.75 -22.35 -11.36
N PHE A 483 -8.61 -21.49 -12.37
CA PHE A 483 -7.52 -20.54 -12.46
C PHE A 483 -8.05 -19.15 -12.82
N THR A 484 -7.55 -18.13 -12.14
CA THR A 484 -7.69 -16.72 -12.55
C THR A 484 -6.56 -15.85 -12.01
N SER A 485 -6.50 -14.60 -12.43
CA SER A 485 -5.77 -13.54 -11.74
C SER A 485 -6.73 -12.70 -10.91
N ASP A 486 -6.27 -12.18 -9.79
CA ASP A 486 -7.04 -11.30 -8.91
C ASP A 486 -7.39 -9.94 -9.59
N HIS A 487 -6.49 -9.40 -10.39
CA HIS A 487 -6.67 -8.28 -11.31
C HIS A 487 -5.55 -8.27 -12.37
N GLY A 488 -5.56 -7.26 -13.25
CA GLY A 488 -4.54 -7.01 -14.27
C GLY A 488 -3.60 -5.85 -13.89
N GLU A 489 -2.90 -5.32 -14.90
CA GLU A 489 -1.91 -4.26 -14.74
C GLU A 489 -1.82 -3.35 -15.99
N ALA A 490 -1.75 -2.04 -15.78
CA ALA A 490 -1.59 -1.05 -16.84
C ALA A 490 -0.13 -0.86 -17.26
N PHE A 491 0.09 -0.72 -18.58
CA PHE A 491 1.36 -0.37 -19.22
C PHE A 491 1.20 0.85 -20.14
N ARG A 492 0.61 1.92 -19.59
CA ARG A 492 0.42 3.25 -20.20
C ARG A 492 -0.52 3.30 -21.40
N GLU A 493 -1.39 2.31 -21.60
CA GLU A 493 -2.44 2.34 -22.61
C GLU A 493 -3.31 3.60 -22.48
N HIS A 494 -3.68 3.96 -21.24
CA HIS A 494 -4.42 5.19 -20.91
C HIS A 494 -3.62 6.17 -20.04
N GLY A 495 -2.28 6.02 -20.04
CA GLY A 495 -1.34 6.87 -19.31
C GLY A 495 -1.00 6.40 -17.88
N GLN A 496 -1.71 5.42 -17.33
CA GLN A 496 -1.43 4.79 -16.03
C GLN A 496 -0.36 3.70 -16.16
N LEU A 497 0.36 3.43 -15.07
CA LEU A 497 1.34 2.34 -14.99
C LEU A 497 1.12 1.62 -13.65
N GLY A 498 1.02 0.29 -13.68
CA GLY A 498 0.66 -0.51 -12.51
C GLY A 498 -0.85 -0.71 -12.38
N HIS A 499 -1.32 -0.97 -11.17
CA HIS A 499 -2.72 -1.23 -10.86
C HIS A 499 -3.20 -0.32 -9.70
N THR A 500 -4.42 -0.54 -9.21
CA THR A 500 -5.16 0.31 -8.25
C THR A 500 -5.55 1.70 -8.76
N SER A 501 -5.34 2.01 -10.05
CA SER A 501 -5.40 3.38 -10.56
C SER A 501 -6.53 3.62 -11.56
N SER A 502 -7.18 2.56 -12.03
CA SER A 502 -8.33 2.60 -12.93
C SER A 502 -9.20 1.35 -12.79
N ILE A 503 -10.29 1.28 -13.56
CA ILE A 503 -11.07 0.05 -13.79
C ILE A 503 -11.18 -0.25 -15.30
N LEU A 504 -10.12 0.12 -16.03
CA LEU A 504 -9.98 -0.12 -17.47
C LEU A 504 -9.56 -1.57 -17.72
N GLU A 505 -9.76 -2.07 -18.93
CA GLU A 505 -9.56 -3.48 -19.30
C GLU A 505 -8.14 -3.97 -18.96
N GLU A 506 -7.12 -3.11 -19.06
CA GLU A 506 -5.77 -3.46 -18.64
C GLU A 506 -5.64 -3.86 -17.16
N GLU A 507 -6.46 -3.29 -16.27
CA GLU A 507 -6.46 -3.57 -14.83
C GLU A 507 -7.52 -4.60 -14.41
N ILE A 508 -8.55 -4.90 -15.24
CA ILE A 508 -9.65 -5.79 -14.82
C ILE A 508 -9.92 -6.99 -15.73
N HIS A 509 -9.48 -6.98 -17.00
CA HIS A 509 -9.64 -8.15 -17.88
C HIS A 509 -8.53 -9.15 -17.55
N VAL A 510 -8.92 -10.25 -16.89
CA VAL A 510 -8.01 -11.24 -16.31
C VAL A 510 -8.13 -12.59 -17.02
N PRO A 511 -7.10 -13.44 -17.00
CA PRO A 511 -7.26 -14.79 -17.51
C PRO A 511 -8.20 -15.59 -16.62
N GLY A 512 -8.90 -16.54 -17.24
CA GLY A 512 -9.81 -17.47 -16.58
C GLY A 512 -9.91 -18.79 -17.33
N TRP A 513 -9.87 -19.91 -16.62
CA TRP A 513 -10.19 -21.23 -17.15
C TRP A 513 -10.50 -22.24 -16.02
N ILE A 514 -11.22 -23.30 -16.38
CA ILE A 514 -11.56 -24.41 -15.48
C ILE A 514 -11.15 -25.72 -16.15
N ASP A 515 -10.33 -26.52 -15.48
CA ASP A 515 -9.98 -27.88 -15.89
C ASP A 515 -10.69 -28.90 -14.99
N ALA A 516 -11.74 -29.51 -15.56
CA ALA A 516 -12.59 -30.47 -14.86
C ALA A 516 -12.49 -31.85 -15.55
N PRO A 517 -11.81 -32.83 -14.91
CA PRO A 517 -11.71 -34.19 -15.43
C PRO A 517 -13.09 -34.84 -15.70
N GLU A 518 -13.10 -35.83 -16.58
CA GLU A 518 -14.32 -36.60 -16.87
C GLU A 518 -14.93 -37.18 -15.57
N GLY A 519 -16.26 -37.10 -15.43
CA GLY A 519 -16.99 -37.57 -14.24
C GLY A 519 -16.99 -36.64 -13.03
N THR A 520 -16.22 -35.53 -13.05
CA THR A 520 -16.26 -34.51 -11.98
C THR A 520 -17.40 -33.50 -12.14
N LEU A 521 -17.89 -33.32 -13.37
CA LEU A 521 -19.07 -32.53 -13.72
C LEU A 521 -20.04 -33.41 -14.52
N THR A 522 -21.34 -33.16 -14.38
CA THR A 522 -22.39 -33.70 -15.23
C THR A 522 -22.33 -33.10 -16.65
N ASP A 523 -22.97 -33.75 -17.61
CA ASP A 523 -23.04 -33.25 -19.00
C ASP A 523 -23.70 -31.87 -19.09
N SER A 524 -24.71 -31.60 -18.27
CA SER A 524 -25.38 -30.29 -18.22
C SER A 524 -24.48 -29.20 -17.65
N GLU A 525 -23.75 -29.48 -16.56
CA GLU A 525 -22.82 -28.53 -15.94
C GLU A 525 -21.65 -28.23 -16.89
N ARG A 526 -21.10 -29.28 -17.55
CA ARG A 526 -20.07 -29.13 -18.58
C ARG A 526 -20.55 -28.26 -19.74
N LYS A 527 -21.75 -28.55 -20.27
CA LYS A 527 -22.34 -27.77 -21.36
C LYS A 527 -22.61 -26.32 -20.97
N ALA A 528 -23.08 -26.07 -19.75
CA ALA A 528 -23.28 -24.73 -19.23
C ALA A 528 -21.95 -23.97 -19.16
N LEU A 529 -20.91 -24.59 -18.60
CA LEU A 529 -19.59 -23.99 -18.53
C LEU A 529 -18.98 -23.70 -19.91
N GLU A 530 -19.11 -24.63 -20.86
CA GLU A 530 -18.70 -24.43 -22.26
C GLU A 530 -19.45 -23.26 -22.93
N SER A 531 -20.73 -23.05 -22.58
CA SER A 531 -21.52 -21.92 -23.10
C SER A 531 -21.00 -20.56 -22.66
N HIS A 532 -20.22 -20.50 -21.56
CA HIS A 532 -19.62 -19.27 -21.04
C HIS A 532 -18.28 -18.91 -21.65
N ARG A 533 -17.78 -19.69 -22.62
CA ARG A 533 -16.47 -19.47 -23.25
C ARG A 533 -16.19 -18.02 -23.64
N SER A 534 -17.18 -17.37 -24.24
CA SER A 534 -17.09 -16.00 -24.75
C SER A 534 -18.07 -15.05 -24.05
N SER A 535 -18.74 -15.51 -22.98
CA SER A 535 -19.67 -14.72 -22.19
C SER A 535 -18.92 -13.84 -21.20
N LEU A 536 -19.42 -12.62 -20.98
CA LEU A 536 -18.90 -11.74 -19.92
C LEU A 536 -19.19 -12.37 -18.54
N VAL A 537 -18.13 -12.80 -17.86
CA VAL A 537 -18.18 -13.41 -16.53
C VAL A 537 -17.31 -12.59 -15.58
N PHE A 538 -17.64 -12.60 -14.29
CA PHE A 538 -16.99 -11.73 -13.31
C PHE A 538 -16.50 -12.53 -12.10
N HIS A 539 -15.57 -11.99 -11.32
CA HIS A 539 -15.10 -12.64 -10.09
C HIS A 539 -16.22 -12.94 -9.08
N VAL A 540 -17.27 -12.12 -9.03
CA VAL A 540 -18.48 -12.42 -8.23
C VAL A 540 -19.13 -13.76 -8.59
N ASP A 541 -18.92 -14.28 -9.82
CA ASP A 541 -19.46 -15.57 -10.27
C ASP A 541 -18.63 -16.76 -9.79
N ILE A 542 -17.38 -16.55 -9.33
CA ILE A 542 -16.48 -17.64 -8.93
C ILE A 542 -16.93 -18.29 -7.63
N ALA A 543 -17.30 -17.51 -6.61
CA ALA A 543 -17.76 -18.05 -5.34
C ALA A 543 -18.99 -18.98 -5.48
N PRO A 544 -20.12 -18.56 -6.10
CA PRO A 544 -21.26 -19.46 -6.31
C PRO A 544 -20.89 -20.65 -7.22
N THR A 545 -20.01 -20.47 -8.21
CA THR A 545 -19.52 -21.60 -9.03
C THR A 545 -18.82 -22.66 -8.17
N ILE A 546 -17.94 -22.25 -7.25
CA ILE A 546 -17.26 -23.17 -6.33
C ILE A 546 -18.27 -23.82 -5.39
N LEU A 547 -19.22 -23.05 -4.84
CA LEU A 547 -20.27 -23.62 -3.98
C LEU A 547 -21.10 -24.68 -4.71
N ASP A 548 -21.45 -24.47 -5.98
CA ASP A 548 -22.15 -25.45 -6.82
C ASP A 548 -21.30 -26.71 -7.06
N MET A 549 -19.99 -26.55 -7.31
CA MET A 549 -19.05 -27.69 -7.40
C MET A 549 -18.96 -28.51 -6.12
N LEU A 550 -19.04 -27.84 -4.95
CA LEU A 550 -19.07 -28.48 -3.64
C LEU A 550 -20.45 -29.07 -3.27
N GLY A 551 -21.47 -28.86 -4.12
CA GLY A 551 -22.84 -29.31 -3.88
C GLY A 551 -23.59 -28.50 -2.83
N LEU A 552 -23.26 -27.21 -2.70
CA LEU A 552 -23.76 -26.30 -1.67
C LEU A 552 -24.64 -25.17 -2.21
N GLU A 553 -24.61 -24.84 -3.50
CA GLU A 553 -25.35 -23.70 -4.08
C GLU A 553 -26.85 -23.68 -3.71
N ASP A 554 -27.50 -24.84 -3.64
CA ASP A 554 -28.92 -24.96 -3.30
C ASP A 554 -29.15 -25.44 -1.84
N GLU A 555 -28.14 -25.41 -0.97
CA GLU A 555 -28.25 -25.84 0.43
C GLU A 555 -29.17 -24.88 1.22
N PRO A 556 -30.37 -25.32 1.65
CA PRO A 556 -31.36 -24.41 2.24
C PRO A 556 -30.86 -23.71 3.51
N SER A 557 -29.98 -24.34 4.29
CA SER A 557 -29.45 -23.71 5.51
C SER A 557 -28.54 -22.51 5.25
N PHE A 558 -28.07 -22.33 4.01
CA PHE A 558 -27.18 -21.23 3.63
C PHE A 558 -27.88 -20.15 2.79
N ALA A 559 -29.18 -20.28 2.50
CA ALA A 559 -29.93 -19.38 1.63
C ALA A 559 -29.82 -17.89 2.02
N ASP A 560 -29.89 -17.57 3.32
CA ASP A 560 -29.75 -16.20 3.82
C ASP A 560 -28.35 -15.61 3.58
N HIS A 561 -27.32 -16.47 3.55
CA HIS A 561 -25.95 -16.06 3.25
C HIS A 561 -25.67 -15.95 1.76
N TYR A 562 -26.46 -16.60 0.91
CA TYR A 562 -26.39 -16.48 -0.55
C TYR A 562 -27.13 -15.27 -1.08
N ALA A 563 -28.18 -14.81 -0.39
CA ALA A 563 -28.98 -13.65 -0.78
C ALA A 563 -28.17 -12.38 -1.16
N PRO A 564 -27.08 -12.00 -0.46
CA PRO A 564 -26.27 -10.83 -0.83
C PRO A 564 -25.24 -11.10 -1.95
N MET A 565 -25.06 -12.35 -2.40
CA MET A 565 -24.18 -12.68 -3.53
C MET A 565 -24.84 -12.26 -4.85
N VAL A 566 -24.13 -11.44 -5.64
CA VAL A 566 -24.64 -10.91 -6.91
C VAL A 566 -24.23 -11.76 -8.12
N GLY A 567 -23.27 -12.65 -7.94
CA GLY A 567 -22.85 -13.58 -8.98
C GLY A 567 -23.79 -14.78 -9.12
N ARG A 568 -23.53 -15.59 -10.13
CA ARG A 568 -24.24 -16.85 -10.41
C ARG A 568 -23.25 -17.94 -10.79
N SER A 569 -23.56 -19.18 -10.44
CA SER A 569 -22.73 -20.33 -10.81
C SER A 569 -22.59 -20.46 -12.34
N LEU A 570 -21.34 -20.61 -12.80
CA LEU A 570 -20.98 -20.91 -14.19
C LEU A 570 -21.31 -22.35 -14.59
N LEU A 571 -21.72 -23.20 -13.65
CA LEU A 571 -22.27 -24.52 -13.96
C LEU A 571 -23.75 -24.46 -14.38
N ARG A 572 -24.32 -23.25 -14.45
CA ARG A 572 -25.69 -22.97 -14.88
C ARG A 572 -25.67 -21.91 -16.00
N PRO A 573 -26.69 -21.86 -16.87
CA PRO A 573 -26.87 -20.73 -17.78
C PRO A 573 -27.03 -19.42 -17.00
N ILE A 574 -26.36 -18.36 -17.44
CA ILE A 574 -26.43 -17.04 -16.81
C ILE A 574 -27.04 -16.06 -17.82
N GLU A 575 -28.24 -15.59 -17.53
CA GLU A 575 -28.84 -14.44 -18.20
C GLU A 575 -28.70 -13.23 -17.28
N ARG A 576 -27.68 -12.40 -17.52
CA ARG A 576 -27.41 -11.23 -16.68
C ARG A 576 -28.21 -10.04 -17.16
N THR A 577 -29.21 -9.66 -16.37
CA THR A 577 -30.01 -8.43 -16.59
C THR A 577 -29.53 -7.27 -15.72
N GLU A 578 -28.93 -7.57 -14.57
CA GLU A 578 -28.49 -6.55 -13.61
C GLU A 578 -27.06 -6.07 -13.88
N PRO A 579 -26.79 -4.76 -13.76
CA PRO A 579 -25.44 -4.23 -13.86
C PRO A 579 -24.49 -4.71 -12.75
N ILE A 580 -23.21 -4.88 -13.09
CA ILE A 580 -22.15 -5.26 -12.17
C ILE A 580 -21.31 -4.04 -11.81
N ALA A 581 -21.17 -3.79 -10.51
CA ALA A 581 -20.31 -2.72 -10.01
C ALA A 581 -18.83 -3.09 -10.13
N LEU A 582 -18.02 -2.09 -10.49
CA LEU A 582 -16.57 -2.16 -10.59
C LEU A 582 -15.96 -1.02 -9.77
N THR A 583 -14.95 -1.31 -8.96
CA THR A 583 -14.28 -0.25 -8.18
C THR A 583 -12.94 -0.69 -7.62
N ASN A 584 -12.04 0.27 -7.41
CA ASN A 584 -10.82 0.11 -6.61
C ASN A 584 -10.98 0.65 -5.16
N CYS A 585 -12.22 0.96 -4.76
CA CYS A 585 -12.61 1.50 -3.46
C CYS A 585 -13.58 0.55 -2.75
N ALA A 586 -13.22 0.00 -1.59
CA ALA A 586 -14.12 -0.90 -0.86
C ALA A 586 -14.05 -0.70 0.66
N GLY A 587 -15.03 -1.28 1.36
CA GLY A 587 -15.04 -1.32 2.83
C GLY A 587 -13.87 -2.10 3.45
N VAL A 588 -13.15 -2.90 2.66
CA VAL A 588 -11.94 -3.63 3.06
C VAL A 588 -10.64 -2.94 2.63
N TRP A 589 -10.69 -2.00 1.68
CA TRP A 589 -9.51 -1.35 1.13
C TRP A 589 -9.77 0.10 0.73
N GLY A 590 -8.98 1.01 1.29
CA GLY A 590 -9.04 2.43 1.00
C GLY A 590 -8.35 2.71 -0.32
N CYS A 591 -9.04 3.39 -1.23
CA CYS A 591 -8.49 3.70 -2.54
C CYS A 591 -7.33 4.69 -2.48
N ALA A 592 -6.29 4.43 -3.26
CA ALA A 592 -5.19 5.37 -3.51
C ALA A 592 -5.67 6.54 -4.38
N PHE A 593 -6.47 6.23 -5.41
CA PHE A 593 -7.23 7.14 -6.25
C PHE A 593 -8.65 6.63 -6.33
N ARG A 594 -9.66 7.51 -6.32
CA ARG A 594 -11.06 7.06 -6.37
C ARG A 594 -11.47 6.74 -7.81
N ASN A 595 -11.79 5.47 -8.10
CA ASN A 595 -12.26 5.05 -9.41
C ASN A 595 -13.39 4.03 -9.27
N TRP A 596 -14.45 4.21 -10.04
CA TRP A 596 -15.59 3.30 -10.01
C TRP A 596 -16.44 3.41 -11.27
N GLY A 597 -17.29 2.40 -11.45
CA GLY A 597 -18.09 2.25 -12.64
C GLY A 597 -19.01 1.04 -12.55
N MET A 598 -19.69 0.76 -13.65
CA MET A 598 -20.59 -0.37 -13.77
C MET A 598 -20.57 -0.95 -15.18
N MET A 599 -20.84 -2.24 -15.31
CA MET A 599 -21.02 -2.92 -16.59
C MET A 599 -22.42 -3.50 -16.73
N SER A 600 -23.03 -3.37 -17.91
CA SER A 600 -24.24 -4.11 -18.31
C SER A 600 -24.10 -4.55 -19.75
N GLY A 601 -24.12 -5.87 -19.97
CA GLY A 601 -23.64 -6.45 -21.23
C GLY A 601 -22.23 -5.94 -21.55
N SER A 602 -21.95 -5.66 -22.82
CA SER A 602 -20.66 -5.12 -23.26
C SER A 602 -20.44 -3.64 -22.91
N ARG A 603 -21.47 -2.93 -22.43
CA ARG A 603 -21.36 -1.52 -22.09
C ARG A 603 -20.71 -1.37 -20.72
N LYS A 604 -19.56 -0.71 -20.67
CA LYS A 604 -18.87 -0.33 -19.43
C LYS A 604 -18.95 1.18 -19.26
N LEU A 605 -19.48 1.62 -18.12
CA LEU A 605 -19.41 2.98 -17.66
C LEU A 605 -18.30 3.09 -16.60
N GLU A 606 -17.41 4.06 -16.73
CA GLU A 606 -16.35 4.30 -15.75
C GLU A 606 -16.12 5.80 -15.53
N ALA A 607 -15.60 6.14 -14.35
CA ALA A 607 -15.00 7.43 -14.10
C ALA A 607 -13.83 7.30 -13.13
N ARG A 608 -12.90 8.24 -13.22
CA ARG A 608 -11.72 8.34 -12.35
C ARG A 608 -11.72 9.63 -11.54
N GLU A 609 -10.86 9.70 -10.53
CA GLU A 609 -10.83 10.83 -9.59
C GLU A 609 -10.57 12.19 -10.23
N TRP A 610 -9.84 12.20 -11.35
CA TRP A 610 -9.53 13.40 -12.11
C TRP A 610 -10.52 13.70 -13.25
N ASP A 611 -11.49 12.82 -13.49
CA ASP A 611 -12.49 13.00 -14.53
C ASP A 611 -13.64 13.90 -14.05
N THR A 612 -14.27 14.60 -14.99
CA THR A 612 -15.41 15.49 -14.72
C THR A 612 -16.72 14.99 -15.33
N ALA A 613 -16.67 13.81 -15.95
CA ALA A 613 -17.79 13.14 -16.59
C ALA A 613 -17.63 11.62 -16.48
N TRP A 614 -18.71 10.90 -16.73
CA TRP A 614 -18.66 9.47 -16.96
C TRP A 614 -18.25 9.17 -18.40
N HIS A 615 -17.45 8.14 -18.58
CA HIS A 615 -17.04 7.60 -19.89
C HIS A 615 -17.75 6.28 -20.14
N CYS A 616 -18.13 6.02 -21.39
CA CYS A 616 -18.83 4.79 -21.77
C CYS A 616 -18.12 4.11 -22.93
N TYR A 617 -17.81 2.83 -22.77
CA TYR A 617 -17.15 2.01 -23.78
C TYR A 617 -17.97 0.76 -24.09
N ASP A 618 -17.80 0.21 -25.28
CA ASP A 618 -18.22 -1.16 -25.61
C ASP A 618 -17.01 -2.07 -25.53
N VAL A 619 -16.83 -2.84 -24.46
CA VAL A 619 -15.58 -3.58 -24.25
C VAL A 619 -15.41 -4.77 -25.21
N LEU A 620 -16.46 -5.16 -25.94
CA LEU A 620 -16.36 -6.23 -26.95
C LEU A 620 -16.02 -5.66 -28.33
N ASP A 621 -16.62 -4.53 -28.70
CA ASP A 621 -16.32 -3.85 -29.97
C ASP A 621 -15.06 -2.96 -29.90
N ASP A 622 -14.74 -2.45 -28.71
CA ASP A 622 -13.59 -1.60 -28.39
C ASP A 622 -12.85 -2.13 -27.15
N PRO A 623 -12.14 -3.27 -27.27
CA PRO A 623 -11.44 -3.91 -26.14
C PRO A 623 -10.25 -3.10 -25.61
N ARG A 624 -9.89 -1.99 -26.27
CA ARG A 624 -8.86 -1.06 -25.82
C ARG A 624 -9.43 0.25 -25.28
N GLU A 625 -10.75 0.39 -25.25
CA GLU A 625 -11.45 1.54 -24.68
C GLU A 625 -10.99 2.89 -25.24
N GLN A 626 -10.71 2.94 -26.54
CA GLN A 626 -10.19 4.14 -27.21
C GLN A 626 -11.29 5.09 -27.68
N ASN A 627 -12.54 4.62 -27.74
CA ASN A 627 -13.67 5.35 -28.29
C ASN A 627 -14.77 5.55 -27.25
N ASP A 628 -14.69 6.66 -26.52
CA ASP A 628 -15.75 7.07 -25.58
C ASP A 628 -17.04 7.42 -26.32
N LEU A 629 -18.08 6.64 -26.04
CA LEU A 629 -19.42 6.78 -26.60
C LEU A 629 -20.28 7.80 -25.83
N GLY A 630 -19.77 8.29 -24.70
CA GLY A 630 -20.45 9.17 -23.78
C GLY A 630 -21.52 8.46 -22.93
N PRO A 631 -21.90 9.03 -21.77
CA PRO A 631 -22.72 8.34 -20.77
C PRO A 631 -24.09 7.90 -21.26
N ARG A 632 -24.66 8.59 -22.26
CA ARG A 632 -25.98 8.23 -22.82
C ARG A 632 -25.97 6.87 -23.52
N ALA A 633 -24.82 6.46 -24.08
CA ALA A 633 -24.68 5.15 -24.73
C ALA A 633 -24.76 3.99 -23.72
N CYS A 634 -24.48 4.26 -22.44
CA CYS A 634 -24.57 3.32 -21.34
C CYS A 634 -25.94 3.37 -20.62
N GLY A 635 -26.95 4.04 -21.21
CA GLY A 635 -28.32 4.03 -20.69
C GLY A 635 -28.44 4.57 -19.27
N ASP A 636 -29.01 3.77 -18.36
CA ASP A 636 -29.25 4.14 -16.96
C ASP A 636 -28.04 3.88 -16.04
N LEU A 637 -26.93 3.31 -16.55
CA LEU A 637 -25.75 2.98 -15.76
C LEU A 637 -25.20 4.18 -14.99
N ALA A 638 -25.18 5.38 -15.58
CA ALA A 638 -24.69 6.58 -14.91
C ALA A 638 -25.51 6.92 -13.68
N SER A 639 -26.84 6.88 -13.79
CA SER A 639 -27.74 7.15 -12.66
C SER A 639 -27.62 6.10 -11.56
N ARG A 640 -27.39 4.83 -11.92
CA ARG A 640 -27.17 3.74 -10.96
C ARG A 640 -25.82 3.86 -10.25
N ALA A 641 -24.77 4.18 -10.99
CA ALA A 641 -23.44 4.41 -10.43
C ALA A 641 -23.42 5.61 -9.48
N GLU A 642 -24.12 6.70 -9.84
CA GLU A 642 -24.29 7.87 -8.96
C GLU A 642 -25.05 7.52 -7.68
N ALA A 643 -26.13 6.72 -7.77
CA ALA A 643 -26.86 6.26 -6.60
C ALA A 643 -26.02 5.35 -5.69
N LEU A 644 -25.17 4.49 -6.28
CA LEU A 644 -24.33 3.55 -5.57
C LEU A 644 -23.13 4.21 -4.89
N HIS A 645 -22.45 5.12 -5.59
CA HIS A 645 -21.18 5.71 -5.16
C HIS A 645 -21.31 7.16 -4.64
N GLY A 646 -22.50 7.75 -4.71
CA GLY A 646 -22.74 9.13 -4.29
C GLY A 646 -22.23 10.19 -5.28
N GLY A 647 -21.98 9.80 -6.53
CA GLY A 647 -21.57 10.71 -7.61
C GLY A 647 -20.31 10.25 -8.35
N LEU A 648 -19.74 11.18 -9.13
CA LEU A 648 -18.44 11.01 -9.77
C LEU A 648 -17.31 10.95 -8.72
N PRO A 649 -16.23 10.20 -8.98
CA PRO A 649 -15.16 10.01 -8.01
C PRO A 649 -14.49 11.31 -7.54
N GLY A 650 -14.28 12.28 -8.43
CA GLY A 650 -13.72 13.58 -8.06
C GLY A 650 -14.61 14.45 -7.14
N PHE A 651 -15.92 14.19 -7.11
CA PHE A 651 -16.91 15.02 -6.42
C PHE A 651 -17.60 14.34 -5.22
N ALA A 652 -17.46 13.02 -5.09
CA ALA A 652 -17.94 12.29 -3.93
C ALA A 652 -17.29 12.82 -2.63
N ARG A 653 -18.04 12.88 -1.54
CA ARG A 653 -17.59 13.41 -0.25
C ARG A 653 -17.34 12.31 0.77
#